data_AF-A0A6I3ZTZ0-F1
#
_entry.id   AF-A0A6I3ZTZ0-F1
#
_cell.length_a   1.000
_cell.length_b   1.000
_cell.length_c   1.000
_cell.angle_alpha   90.00
_cell.angle_beta   90.00
_cell.angle_gamma   90.00
#
_symmetry.space_group_name_H-M   'P 1'
#
loop_
_entity.id
_entity.type
_entity.pdbx_description
1 polymer ?
#
loop_
_entity_poly.entity_id
_entity_poly.type
_entity_poly.pdbx_seq_one_letter_code
_entity_poly.pdbx_strand_id
1 'polypeptide(L)'
;MGTHSSRAAATSAARRIKARHRAPRKGPTPQIWFGAGALAVGFGAALTTGTSPAHADTHSQGPTAATQAGTSGPSKSAANVPVGTSASTIKTLTAGNAHTPDSPSPTTARPVTLTAVSQYRLGATVSSNTPSTGDAAPQAHAATQTPNAGAAGPTIATADHLTGATQVSVPLNAAPLQSVAPRRPIAPTAVAAMLSTAMSQPRPSSVSQTPLPVTATSASSSPPLAASTSTSTVGSSGLHDAFDGTGNIAWTNLPANGTVANGVLTMATTNRYPVVEMSNPIALQGQSASVRLVSTPNTSATSTQAFFQLYQPGTPGNYVGWMWTANNTLSAEVSTAGKVTTLGTATYSPNTQWLRISENAGTLSWQTSADGTNWTSHATTSDTSVSFPIGTMTYKLGTGYWRPETNPGTTVWDDASVTPNPASSSVVGSSGLHDAFDGTGNIAWTNLPANGTVANGVLTMATTNRYPVVEMSNPIALQGQSASVRLVSTPNTSATSTQAFFQLYQPGTPGNYVGWMWTANNTLSAEVSTAGKVTTLGTATYSPNTQWLRISENAGTLSWETSADGTNWTSHATTSDASVSFPIGTMTYKLGTGYWRPETNPGTTVWDDAGATGNYFATTAVAHSLDVGVFVPQDGSGGTVNDFASQSGAQVKNVLQFYSLPDAVPVDNLNAINAAGRTPVIALEPWDPAGGPNQPQWSLSTIVAGTHDGDLQRWATTLKTLPYQVILRPMHEMNGSWYPWAAGVNGNTADQYVAAWQHIHNLFNTAGVTNVKWMWAPNTPYAGSTPITRLFPGARYVDIVGIDGYNWGNNWVDRAWVDPAALFSEGIRELQSLNTGLPIMISEMGSAEDGADPTRKAEWITRFFDYAEHVPGLTGFIWFDMNKERDWRIDSSSAALTAFDDGIASLPSSAVSNPA
;
A
#
# COMPACT_ATOMS: atom_id res chain seq x y z
N MET A 1 -35.33 38.22 -48.22
CA MET A 1 -36.19 37.26 -47.49
C MET A 1 -35.30 36.61 -46.44
N GLY A 2 -35.61 36.58 -45.15
CA GLY A 2 -36.64 37.32 -44.42
C GLY A 2 -36.22 37.41 -42.95
N THR A 3 -36.55 38.51 -42.26
CA THR A 3 -36.04 38.80 -40.90
C THR A 3 -37.14 39.29 -39.96
N HIS A 4 -37.00 38.92 -38.69
CA HIS A 4 -37.75 39.37 -37.51
C HIS A 4 -39.29 39.18 -37.50
N SER A 5 -39.75 38.44 -36.51
CA SER A 5 -40.99 38.73 -35.78
C SER A 5 -40.66 39.00 -34.31
N SER A 6 -41.45 39.82 -33.61
CA SER A 6 -41.25 40.11 -32.19
C SER A 6 -42.57 40.33 -31.46
N ARG A 7 -42.52 40.28 -30.12
CA ARG A 7 -43.57 40.66 -29.14
C ARG A 7 -44.82 39.77 -29.00
N ALA A 8 -44.69 38.82 -28.07
CA ALA A 8 -45.27 38.88 -26.71
C ALA A 8 -46.79 38.73 -26.42
N ALA A 9 -47.02 38.13 -25.24
CA ALA A 9 -48.11 38.33 -24.26
C ALA A 9 -49.41 37.47 -24.33
N ALA A 10 -49.38 36.39 -23.54
CA ALA A 10 -50.38 36.00 -22.52
C ALA A 10 -51.87 35.76 -22.88
N THR A 11 -52.34 34.54 -22.58
CA THR A 11 -53.59 34.35 -21.80
C THR A 11 -53.60 32.99 -21.08
N SER A 12 -54.29 32.90 -19.95
CA SER A 12 -54.33 31.72 -19.08
C SER A 12 -55.49 30.77 -19.41
N ALA A 13 -55.30 29.46 -19.30
CA ALA A 13 -56.38 28.48 -19.32
C ALA A 13 -56.09 27.27 -18.41
N ALA A 14 -56.71 27.22 -17.23
CA ALA A 14 -56.64 26.05 -16.35
C ALA A 14 -57.77 25.06 -16.64
N ARG A 15 -57.48 23.75 -16.67
CA ARG A 15 -58.50 22.70 -16.61
C ARG A 15 -58.11 21.55 -15.68
N ARG A 16 -58.96 21.31 -14.68
CA ARG A 16 -58.88 20.13 -13.80
C ARG A 16 -59.26 18.87 -14.56
N ILE A 17 -58.54 17.78 -14.36
CA ILE A 17 -59.02 16.41 -14.60
C ILE A 17 -58.84 15.62 -13.30
N LYS A 18 -59.89 14.90 -12.88
CA LYS A 18 -59.84 13.99 -11.72
C LYS A 18 -59.34 12.62 -12.16
N ALA A 19 -58.20 12.15 -11.65
CA ALA A 19 -57.85 10.74 -11.64
C ALA A 19 -58.46 10.04 -10.40
N ARG A 20 -58.73 8.74 -10.49
CA ARG A 20 -59.36 7.95 -9.41
C ARG A 20 -58.31 7.17 -8.63
N HIS A 21 -58.45 7.10 -7.30
CA HIS A 21 -57.69 6.13 -6.52
C HIS A 21 -58.03 4.69 -6.95
N ARG A 22 -57.00 3.89 -7.19
CA ARG A 22 -56.98 2.43 -6.97
C ARG A 22 -55.84 2.14 -6.02
N ALA A 23 -56.09 1.32 -5.00
CA ALA A 23 -55.03 0.87 -4.09
C ALA A 23 -54.24 -0.28 -4.73
N PRO A 24 -52.90 -0.31 -4.63
CA PRO A 24 -52.11 -1.50 -4.92
C PRO A 24 -52.30 -2.54 -3.81
N ARG A 25 -52.20 -3.82 -4.16
CA ARG A 25 -52.18 -4.92 -3.19
C ARG A 25 -50.80 -5.00 -2.53
N LYS A 26 -50.75 -5.24 -1.22
CA LYS A 26 -49.50 -5.66 -0.55
C LYS A 26 -49.21 -7.12 -0.92
N GLY A 27 -48.06 -7.35 -1.56
CA GLY A 27 -47.31 -8.60 -1.44
C GLY A 27 -46.16 -8.40 -0.42
N PRO A 28 -45.57 -9.47 0.13
CA PRO A 28 -44.46 -9.35 1.07
C PRO A 28 -43.13 -9.15 0.33
N THR A 29 -42.42 -8.07 0.65
CA THR A 29 -41.00 -7.89 0.29
C THR A 29 -40.14 -8.50 1.40
N PRO A 30 -39.17 -9.40 1.12
CA PRO A 30 -38.22 -9.84 2.13
C PRO A 30 -37.26 -8.70 2.48
N GLN A 31 -36.94 -8.53 3.78
CA GLN A 31 -35.85 -7.65 4.21
C GLN A 31 -34.64 -8.49 4.57
N ILE A 32 -33.53 -8.28 3.86
CA ILE A 32 -32.23 -8.84 4.20
C ILE A 32 -31.66 -8.02 5.37
N TRP A 33 -31.25 -8.69 6.44
CA TRP A 33 -30.76 -8.09 7.68
C TRP A 33 -29.31 -8.50 7.93
N PHE A 34 -28.40 -7.53 8.01
CA PHE A 34 -27.10 -7.70 8.66
C PHE A 34 -27.18 -7.16 10.08
N GLY A 35 -27.01 -8.03 11.08
CA GLY A 35 -27.28 -7.70 12.48
C GLY A 35 -26.10 -7.05 13.20
N ALA A 36 -26.30 -5.84 13.74
CA ALA A 36 -25.36 -5.20 14.65
C ALA A 36 -25.38 -5.89 16.04
N GLY A 37 -24.29 -6.56 16.40
CA GLY A 37 -24.15 -7.30 17.66
C GLY A 37 -23.88 -6.39 18.88
N ALA A 38 -24.91 -5.74 19.41
CA ALA A 38 -24.79 -4.91 20.60
C ALA A 38 -24.62 -5.73 21.89
N LEU A 39 -23.40 -5.78 22.45
CA LEU A 39 -23.11 -6.47 23.70
C LEU A 39 -23.44 -5.58 24.92
N ALA A 40 -24.56 -5.84 25.59
CA ALA A 40 -24.97 -5.09 26.78
C ALA A 40 -24.44 -5.75 28.08
N VAL A 41 -23.57 -5.03 28.80
CA VAL A 41 -23.21 -5.34 30.20
C VAL A 41 -23.59 -4.13 31.07
N GLY A 42 -24.35 -4.37 32.14
CA GLY A 42 -25.19 -3.35 32.77
C GLY A 42 -24.53 -2.46 33.82
N PHE A 43 -25.10 -1.26 34.02
CA PHE A 43 -24.80 -0.40 35.15
C PHE A 43 -25.32 -0.99 36.47
N GLY A 44 -24.43 -1.17 37.44
CA GLY A 44 -24.76 -1.35 38.86
C GLY A 44 -24.22 -0.18 39.68
N ALA A 45 -25.10 0.70 40.17
CA ALA A 45 -24.70 1.88 40.94
C ALA A 45 -24.78 1.63 42.45
N ALA A 46 -23.75 2.05 43.19
CA ALA A 46 -23.76 2.12 44.66
C ALA A 46 -23.02 3.39 45.13
N LEU A 47 -23.73 4.31 45.78
CA LEU A 47 -23.10 5.42 46.51
C LEU A 47 -22.72 4.97 47.92
N THR A 48 -21.51 5.29 48.36
CA THR A 48 -21.22 5.60 49.78
C THR A 48 -20.24 6.77 49.87
N THR A 49 -20.23 7.44 51.03
CA THR A 49 -19.57 8.73 51.26
C THR A 49 -18.14 8.58 51.80
N GLY A 50 -17.21 9.43 51.36
CA GLY A 50 -15.86 9.52 51.93
C GLY A 50 -15.30 10.96 51.85
N THR A 51 -14.87 11.51 52.98
CA THR A 51 -14.39 12.90 53.13
C THR A 51 -12.93 13.10 52.71
N SER A 52 -12.60 14.32 52.26
CA SER A 52 -11.21 14.82 52.18
C SER A 52 -10.57 14.93 53.59
N PRO A 53 -9.23 14.93 53.70
CA PRO A 53 -8.53 16.22 53.83
C PRO A 53 -7.19 16.30 53.05
N ALA A 54 -6.46 17.40 53.24
CA ALA A 54 -5.19 17.73 52.58
C ALA A 54 -4.00 17.87 53.57
N HIS A 55 -2.87 18.41 53.08
CA HIS A 55 -1.60 18.75 53.75
C HIS A 55 -0.65 17.57 54.10
N ALA A 56 0.68 17.65 53.98
CA ALA A 56 1.69 18.57 53.43
C ALA A 56 3.08 18.00 53.85
N ASP A 57 4.15 18.79 53.63
CA ASP A 57 5.42 18.80 54.40
C ASP A 57 6.47 17.67 54.21
N THR A 58 7.78 17.92 54.21
CA THR A 58 8.61 19.14 53.94
C THR A 58 10.12 18.77 53.74
N HIS A 59 10.94 19.77 53.39
CA HIS A 59 12.39 19.92 53.72
C HIS A 59 13.48 19.13 52.96
N SER A 60 14.74 19.61 52.83
CA SER A 60 15.31 20.96 52.54
C SER A 60 16.86 20.93 52.42
N GLN A 61 17.48 22.08 52.09
CA GLN A 61 18.90 22.51 52.23
C GLN A 61 19.82 22.43 50.98
N GLY A 62 20.58 23.53 50.77
CA GLY A 62 21.75 23.66 49.88
C GLY A 62 23.02 23.84 50.74
N PRO A 63 23.80 24.95 50.64
CA PRO A 63 23.95 25.92 49.54
C PRO A 63 25.42 26.43 49.33
N THR A 64 25.69 27.24 48.29
CA THR A 64 26.75 28.30 48.20
C THR A 64 26.57 29.05 46.85
N ALA A 65 26.66 30.38 46.65
CA ALA A 65 27.27 31.54 47.32
C ALA A 65 28.80 31.67 47.10
N ALA A 66 29.42 32.85 46.86
CA ALA A 66 28.98 34.22 46.48
C ALA A 66 30.21 34.94 45.83
N THR A 67 30.34 36.23 45.46
CA THR A 67 29.64 37.54 45.64
C THR A 67 30.09 38.44 44.43
N GLN A 68 29.87 39.75 44.18
CA GLN A 68 29.29 40.99 44.76
C GLN A 68 28.88 41.89 43.53
N ALA A 69 28.61 43.21 43.46
CA ALA A 69 28.50 44.46 44.26
C ALA A 69 27.65 45.47 43.42
N GLY A 70 27.25 46.69 43.81
CA GLY A 70 27.35 47.46 45.06
C GLY A 70 27.15 48.99 44.84
N THR A 71 27.01 49.77 45.92
CA THR A 71 26.88 51.26 45.99
C THR A 71 25.55 51.89 45.48
N SER A 72 25.26 53.15 45.89
CA SER A 72 23.87 53.58 46.18
C SER A 72 23.57 55.09 46.33
N GLY A 73 22.43 55.56 45.77
CA GLY A 73 21.58 56.69 46.24
C GLY A 73 22.04 58.15 46.02
N PRO A 74 21.25 59.20 46.40
CA PRO A 74 19.91 59.18 47.03
C PRO A 74 18.83 60.23 46.57
N SER A 75 17.56 60.02 46.98
CA SER A 75 16.45 61.02 47.15
C SER A 75 15.70 61.55 45.88
N LYS A 76 14.45 62.08 45.91
CA LYS A 76 13.50 62.50 46.99
C LYS A 76 12.04 62.68 46.46
N SER A 77 10.98 62.35 47.26
CA SER A 77 9.56 62.91 47.33
C SER A 77 8.74 63.28 46.06
N ALA A 78 7.40 63.19 45.92
CA ALA A 78 6.20 62.75 46.71
C ALA A 78 4.91 62.97 45.81
N ALA A 79 3.65 63.00 46.27
CA ALA A 79 2.75 61.93 46.76
C ALA A 79 1.23 62.34 46.65
N ASN A 80 0.29 61.36 46.68
CA ASN A 80 -1.20 61.45 46.76
C ASN A 80 -1.97 62.03 45.52
N VAL A 81 -3.15 61.58 45.02
CA VAL A 81 -4.40 60.92 45.54
C VAL A 81 -5.36 61.93 46.24
N PRO A 82 -6.74 61.95 46.11
CA PRO A 82 -7.74 61.01 45.51
C PRO A 82 -8.95 61.64 44.70
N VAL A 83 -9.98 60.82 44.41
CA VAL A 83 -11.45 61.09 44.15
C VAL A 83 -11.92 61.47 42.73
N GLY A 84 -13.00 60.81 42.24
CA GLY A 84 -13.57 61.04 40.89
C GLY A 84 -14.99 60.50 40.54
N THR A 85 -15.88 60.25 41.51
CA THR A 85 -17.35 59.97 41.33
C THR A 85 -17.82 58.73 40.51
N SER A 86 -19.09 58.35 40.73
CA SER A 86 -19.75 57.14 40.20
C SER A 86 -20.93 57.45 39.26
N ALA A 87 -21.40 56.40 38.56
CA ALA A 87 -22.76 56.20 38.04
C ALA A 87 -23.24 56.96 36.78
N SER A 88 -23.63 56.15 35.78
CA SER A 88 -24.95 56.09 35.11
C SER A 88 -25.74 57.37 34.75
N THR A 89 -26.44 57.34 33.59
CA THR A 89 -27.94 57.47 33.48
C THR A 89 -28.43 57.88 32.08
N ILE A 90 -29.10 56.95 31.35
CA ILE A 90 -30.30 57.15 30.46
C ILE A 90 -30.16 58.10 29.22
N LYS A 91 -30.57 57.77 27.97
CA LYS A 91 -31.97 57.67 27.48
C LYS A 91 -32.09 57.12 26.02
N THR A 92 -32.97 56.13 25.79
CA THR A 92 -34.05 56.02 24.74
C THR A 92 -33.76 56.20 23.22
N LEU A 93 -34.54 55.71 22.23
CA LEU A 93 -35.70 54.77 22.00
C LEU A 93 -35.79 54.60 20.44
N THR A 94 -36.50 53.71 19.74
CA THR A 94 -37.56 52.66 19.95
C THR A 94 -37.29 51.56 18.88
N ALA A 95 -37.94 50.39 18.72
CA ALA A 95 -39.15 49.74 19.26
C ALA A 95 -38.81 48.23 19.53
N GLY A 96 -39.68 47.19 19.58
CA GLY A 96 -41.10 46.99 19.26
C GLY A 96 -41.35 46.55 17.79
N ASN A 97 -42.30 45.68 17.44
CA ASN A 97 -43.36 44.94 18.17
C ASN A 97 -43.76 43.68 17.36
N ALA A 98 -44.40 42.61 17.87
CA ALA A 98 -44.61 42.09 19.24
C ALA A 98 -45.36 40.72 19.17
N HIS A 99 -45.69 40.15 20.34
CA HIS A 99 -46.74 39.15 20.67
C HIS A 99 -46.45 37.63 20.76
N THR A 100 -46.83 37.12 21.93
CA THR A 100 -47.12 35.74 22.38
C THR A 100 -48.59 35.70 22.90
N PRO A 101 -49.14 34.58 23.47
CA PRO A 101 -48.93 34.29 24.91
C PRO A 101 -49.07 32.82 25.41
N ASP A 102 -48.70 32.65 26.69
CA ASP A 102 -49.23 31.71 27.73
C ASP A 102 -48.93 30.19 27.79
N SER A 103 -49.14 29.64 28.99
CA SER A 103 -48.86 28.27 29.46
C SER A 103 -49.86 27.89 30.58
N PRO A 104 -50.00 26.61 30.97
CA PRO A 104 -49.71 26.28 32.39
C PRO A 104 -49.16 24.85 32.68
N SER A 105 -48.75 24.64 33.93
CA SER A 105 -48.52 23.35 34.64
C SER A 105 -49.65 23.16 35.69
N PRO A 106 -49.88 22.00 36.39
CA PRO A 106 -48.84 21.24 37.14
C PRO A 106 -49.09 19.74 37.56
N THR A 107 -48.18 19.20 38.39
CA THR A 107 -48.34 18.21 39.51
C THR A 107 -48.64 16.69 39.34
N THR A 108 -47.69 15.88 39.83
CA THR A 108 -47.77 14.71 40.77
C THR A 108 -48.33 13.30 40.44
N ALA A 109 -47.56 12.31 40.94
CA ALA A 109 -47.95 11.05 41.63
C ALA A 109 -48.04 9.68 40.90
N ARG A 110 -47.46 8.66 41.56
CA ARG A 110 -47.70 7.19 41.51
C ARG A 110 -48.84 6.83 42.53
N PRO A 111 -49.39 5.58 42.70
CA PRO A 111 -48.79 4.23 42.51
C PRO A 111 -49.77 3.08 42.10
N VAL A 112 -49.43 1.82 42.45
CA VAL A 112 -50.26 0.57 42.50
C VAL A 112 -50.45 -0.20 41.17
N THR A 113 -50.67 -1.52 41.14
CA THR A 113 -49.84 -2.75 41.36
C THR A 113 -50.67 -3.99 40.94
N LEU A 114 -50.00 -5.09 40.58
CA LEU A 114 -50.41 -6.52 40.72
C LEU A 114 -51.48 -7.18 39.80
N THR A 115 -50.97 -8.15 39.03
CA THR A 115 -51.49 -9.53 38.83
C THR A 115 -52.62 -9.81 37.82
N ALA A 116 -52.54 -10.99 37.20
CA ALA A 116 -53.40 -11.49 36.12
C ALA A 116 -54.50 -12.48 36.58
N VAL A 117 -55.42 -12.81 35.68
CA VAL A 117 -56.42 -13.91 35.78
C VAL A 117 -56.37 -14.75 34.49
N SER A 118 -56.86 -15.99 34.52
CA SER A 118 -56.56 -17.09 33.58
C SER A 118 -57.82 -17.80 33.02
N GLN A 119 -57.62 -18.92 32.31
CA GLN A 119 -58.57 -20.00 31.91
C GLN A 119 -59.12 -19.95 30.45
N TYR A 120 -59.38 -21.07 29.72
CA TYR A 120 -59.32 -22.51 30.05
C TYR A 120 -59.30 -23.45 28.79
N ARG A 121 -58.84 -24.72 28.96
CA ARG A 121 -59.26 -26.00 28.25
C ARG A 121 -58.76 -26.25 26.80
N LEU A 122 -58.55 -27.49 26.31
CA LEU A 122 -58.41 -28.85 26.92
C LEU A 122 -57.78 -29.85 25.89
N GLY A 123 -57.10 -30.92 26.35
CA GLY A 123 -56.69 -32.08 25.51
C GLY A 123 -55.71 -33.04 26.23
N ALA A 124 -55.81 -34.36 26.01
CA ALA A 124 -54.98 -35.42 26.61
C ALA A 124 -54.56 -36.48 25.54
N THR A 125 -53.75 -37.54 25.73
CA THR A 125 -53.53 -38.43 26.91
C THR A 125 -52.29 -39.35 26.72
N VAL A 126 -51.70 -39.91 27.81
CA VAL A 126 -50.96 -41.22 27.89
C VAL A 126 -49.57 -41.35 27.17
N SER A 127 -48.48 -41.92 27.72
CA SER A 127 -48.15 -42.48 29.07
C SER A 127 -46.63 -42.70 29.33
N SER A 128 -46.19 -42.61 30.61
CA SER A 128 -45.12 -43.34 31.34
C SER A 128 -43.82 -43.82 30.62
N ASN A 129 -42.60 -43.63 31.16
CA ASN A 129 -42.13 -44.03 32.51
C ASN A 129 -40.87 -43.27 33.02
N THR A 130 -40.46 -43.52 34.27
CA THR A 130 -39.46 -42.79 35.10
C THR A 130 -38.63 -43.77 35.99
N PRO A 131 -37.73 -43.37 36.94
CA PRO A 131 -36.83 -42.19 37.12
C PRO A 131 -35.39 -42.56 37.60
N SER A 132 -34.50 -41.57 37.83
CA SER A 132 -33.60 -41.37 39.02
C SER A 132 -32.45 -40.38 38.67
N THR A 133 -32.36 -39.15 39.19
CA THR A 133 -32.05 -38.61 40.55
C THR A 133 -30.58 -38.76 41.00
N GLY A 134 -29.92 -37.63 41.31
CA GLY A 134 -28.58 -37.58 41.91
C GLY A 134 -28.01 -36.15 41.98
N ASP A 135 -28.22 -35.46 43.10
CA ASP A 135 -27.78 -34.08 43.35
C ASP A 135 -26.35 -33.96 43.92
N ALA A 136 -25.90 -32.70 44.00
CA ALA A 136 -24.89 -32.13 44.91
C ALA A 136 -23.43 -31.98 44.43
N ALA A 137 -22.90 -30.81 44.79
CA ALA A 137 -21.50 -30.37 44.68
C ALA A 137 -21.11 -29.78 46.07
N PRO A 138 -20.06 -28.97 46.21
CA PRO A 138 -18.65 -29.14 45.82
C PRO A 138 -17.73 -29.12 47.07
N GLN A 139 -16.42 -29.34 46.92
CA GLN A 139 -15.40 -28.47 47.53
C GLN A 139 -13.99 -28.71 46.96
N ALA A 140 -13.07 -27.79 47.28
CA ALA A 140 -11.68 -27.79 46.83
C ALA A 140 -10.71 -28.06 47.99
N HIS A 141 -9.45 -28.38 47.68
CA HIS A 141 -8.30 -27.55 48.10
C HIS A 141 -7.04 -27.95 47.32
N ALA A 142 -5.94 -27.21 47.54
CA ALA A 142 -4.74 -27.23 46.70
C ALA A 142 -3.51 -27.86 47.40
N ALA A 143 -2.46 -28.08 46.61
CA ALA A 143 -1.06 -27.65 46.87
C ALA A 143 0.06 -28.71 46.78
N THR A 144 1.07 -28.34 45.97
CA THR A 144 2.53 -28.44 46.19
C THR A 144 3.34 -29.76 46.04
N GLN A 145 4.48 -29.54 45.36
CA GLN A 145 5.83 -30.12 45.56
C GLN A 145 6.22 -31.47 44.92
N THR A 146 6.98 -31.34 43.82
CA THR A 146 8.23 -32.06 43.49
C THR A 146 9.22 -32.04 44.68
N PRO A 147 10.19 -32.98 44.84
CA PRO A 147 11.18 -33.34 43.79
C PRO A 147 11.79 -34.77 43.78
N ASN A 148 12.43 -35.17 42.66
CA ASN A 148 13.89 -35.35 42.57
C ASN A 148 14.35 -35.91 41.21
N ALA A 149 15.64 -35.77 40.91
CA ALA A 149 16.30 -36.29 39.71
C ALA A 149 17.20 -37.51 40.01
N GLY A 150 17.49 -38.31 38.99
CA GLY A 150 18.47 -39.40 39.02
C GLY A 150 18.81 -39.83 37.59
N ALA A 151 20.08 -39.99 37.26
CA ALA A 151 20.56 -40.14 35.89
C ALA A 151 21.28 -41.48 35.64
N ALA A 152 21.12 -42.04 34.43
CA ALA A 152 22.10 -42.92 33.77
C ALA A 152 21.71 -43.21 32.31
N GLY A 153 22.70 -43.26 31.41
CA GLY A 153 22.71 -44.14 30.23
C GLY A 153 23.75 -45.27 30.46
N PRO A 154 24.27 -45.98 29.43
CA PRO A 154 24.09 -45.74 27.99
C PRO A 154 24.02 -47.05 27.11
N THR A 155 24.31 -46.89 25.81
CA THR A 155 24.99 -47.85 24.87
C THR A 155 24.29 -49.06 24.19
N ILE A 156 24.21 -48.96 22.85
CA ILE A 156 24.74 -49.91 21.81
C ILE A 156 23.90 -51.13 21.35
N ALA A 157 24.16 -51.52 20.08
CA ALA A 157 23.77 -52.72 19.30
C ALA A 157 22.39 -52.71 18.59
N THR A 158 22.16 -53.32 17.41
CA THR A 158 22.82 -53.39 16.08
C THR A 158 22.17 -54.53 15.27
N ALA A 159 21.77 -54.25 14.02
CA ALA A 159 21.68 -55.17 12.86
C ALA A 159 20.60 -56.30 12.80
N ASP A 160 20.14 -56.55 11.56
CA ASP A 160 19.75 -57.85 10.94
C ASP A 160 18.50 -58.62 11.49
N HIS A 161 17.78 -59.49 10.74
CA HIS A 161 17.84 -59.91 9.31
C HIS A 161 16.51 -60.62 8.88
N LEU A 162 16.27 -60.77 7.56
CA LEU A 162 15.40 -61.81 6.90
C LEU A 162 13.87 -61.73 7.19
N THR A 163 12.91 -62.29 6.44
CA THR A 163 12.81 -63.05 5.14
C THR A 163 11.38 -62.85 4.57
N GLY A 164 11.03 -63.13 3.32
CA GLY A 164 11.74 -63.76 2.19
C GLY A 164 10.88 -63.75 0.91
N ALA A 165 11.37 -64.33 -0.21
CA ALA A 165 10.69 -64.25 -1.52
C ALA A 165 10.97 -65.46 -2.45
N THR A 166 9.99 -65.81 -3.31
CA THR A 166 10.05 -66.72 -4.49
C THR A 166 8.68 -66.68 -5.19
N GLN A 167 8.45 -66.90 -6.50
CA GLN A 167 9.21 -66.96 -7.78
C GLN A 167 8.12 -66.94 -8.90
N VAL A 168 8.24 -66.83 -10.24
CA VAL A 168 9.24 -66.92 -11.35
C VAL A 168 8.75 -65.90 -12.46
N SER A 169 9.26 -65.68 -13.69
CA SER A 169 10.34 -66.19 -14.55
C SER A 169 10.74 -65.12 -15.61
N VAL A 170 11.70 -65.42 -16.50
CA VAL A 170 12.29 -64.49 -17.51
C VAL A 170 12.64 -65.29 -18.80
N PRO A 171 12.58 -64.71 -20.03
CA PRO A 171 13.83 -64.45 -20.78
C PRO A 171 13.80 -63.17 -21.68
N LEU A 172 14.99 -62.72 -22.11
CA LEU A 172 15.22 -61.62 -23.07
C LEU A 172 15.36 -62.16 -24.52
N ASN A 173 15.24 -61.30 -25.56
CA ASN A 173 16.41 -60.89 -26.40
C ASN A 173 16.11 -60.07 -27.68
N ALA A 174 17.10 -59.22 -28.01
CA ALA A 174 17.64 -58.88 -29.35
C ALA A 174 16.85 -58.06 -30.42
N ALA A 175 17.65 -57.44 -31.29
CA ALA A 175 17.38 -56.77 -32.58
C ALA A 175 18.64 -56.97 -33.48
N PRO A 176 18.82 -56.41 -34.70
CA PRO A 176 17.91 -55.68 -35.62
C PRO A 176 17.94 -56.25 -37.08
N LEU A 177 17.29 -55.59 -38.07
CA LEU A 177 17.84 -55.30 -39.44
C LEU A 177 16.83 -54.65 -40.46
N GLN A 178 17.26 -53.54 -41.10
CA GLN A 178 17.11 -53.10 -42.53
C GLN A 178 15.96 -53.63 -43.45
N SER A 179 15.28 -52.93 -44.38
CA SER A 179 15.51 -51.67 -45.16
C SER A 179 14.54 -51.56 -46.39
N VAL A 180 14.67 -50.49 -47.21
CA VAL A 180 14.22 -50.29 -48.63
C VAL A 180 12.77 -49.85 -48.93
N ALA A 181 12.63 -48.98 -49.97
CA ALA A 181 11.39 -48.43 -50.56
C ALA A 181 11.52 -48.31 -52.10
N PRO A 182 10.44 -48.00 -52.86
CA PRO A 182 10.63 -47.29 -54.14
C PRO A 182 9.55 -46.26 -54.59
N ARG A 183 10.03 -45.08 -55.04
CA ARG A 183 9.69 -44.30 -56.27
C ARG A 183 8.22 -44.09 -56.77
N ARG A 184 7.80 -42.79 -56.85
CA ARG A 184 7.57 -41.90 -58.06
C ARG A 184 6.99 -42.48 -59.39
N PRO A 185 6.51 -41.67 -60.39
CA PRO A 185 6.16 -40.21 -60.47
C PRO A 185 4.86 -39.89 -61.30
N ILE A 186 4.59 -38.61 -61.70
CA ILE A 186 4.26 -38.10 -63.07
C ILE A 186 3.81 -36.59 -63.07
N ALA A 187 3.87 -35.90 -64.23
CA ALA A 187 3.59 -34.46 -64.53
C ALA A 187 3.07 -34.32 -66.00
N PRO A 188 2.97 -33.18 -66.77
CA PRO A 188 3.50 -31.79 -66.60
C PRO A 188 2.58 -30.62 -67.14
N THR A 189 3.17 -29.45 -67.51
CA THR A 189 2.68 -28.35 -68.41
C THR A 189 1.53 -27.43 -67.93
N ALA A 190 1.39 -26.13 -68.29
CA ALA A 190 2.07 -25.15 -69.18
C ALA A 190 1.50 -23.70 -68.91
N VAL A 191 1.93 -22.51 -69.40
CA VAL A 191 3.14 -21.89 -70.07
C VAL A 191 2.96 -20.34 -70.10
N ALA A 192 4.05 -19.54 -70.24
CA ALA A 192 4.15 -18.08 -70.55
C ALA A 192 3.68 -17.05 -69.48
N ALA A 193 4.33 -15.91 -69.20
CA ALA A 193 5.66 -15.31 -69.55
C ALA A 193 6.02 -14.20 -68.48
N MET A 194 6.90 -13.18 -68.59
CA MET A 194 7.79 -12.59 -69.63
C MET A 194 8.88 -11.64 -68.99
N LEU A 195 9.77 -11.04 -69.81
CA LEU A 195 10.59 -9.79 -69.64
C LEU A 195 10.93 -9.26 -68.22
N SER A 196 12.15 -9.46 -67.68
CA SER A 196 13.40 -8.67 -67.85
C SER A 196 13.56 -7.46 -66.89
N THR A 197 14.68 -7.23 -66.18
CA THR A 197 16.06 -7.05 -66.71
C THR A 197 17.17 -7.40 -65.67
N ALA A 198 18.45 -7.46 -66.10
CA ALA A 198 19.66 -7.89 -65.36
C ALA A 198 20.23 -6.80 -64.38
N MET A 199 21.31 -6.97 -63.56
CA MET A 199 22.62 -7.63 -63.79
C MET A 199 23.35 -8.18 -62.53
N SER A 200 24.24 -9.15 -62.78
CA SER A 200 25.53 -9.57 -62.13
C SER A 200 25.79 -9.37 -60.62
N GLN A 201 26.15 -10.37 -59.79
CA GLN A 201 27.31 -11.32 -59.80
C GLN A 201 28.70 -10.65 -59.62
N PRO A 202 29.73 -11.26 -58.94
CA PRO A 202 29.80 -12.61 -58.34
C PRO A 202 30.42 -12.75 -56.91
N ARG A 203 30.47 -14.00 -56.39
CA ARG A 203 31.36 -14.50 -55.31
C ARG A 203 32.49 -15.38 -55.90
N PRO A 204 33.69 -15.42 -55.28
CA PRO A 204 34.35 -16.70 -54.89
C PRO A 204 34.88 -16.64 -53.43
N SER A 205 34.84 -17.66 -52.54
CA SER A 205 35.52 -18.99 -52.49
C SER A 205 37.07 -18.92 -52.46
N SER A 206 37.84 -19.66 -51.63
CA SER A 206 37.57 -20.66 -50.56
C SER A 206 38.91 -21.12 -49.90
N VAL A 207 38.88 -22.16 -49.04
CA VAL A 207 40.01 -23.04 -48.58
C VAL A 207 40.76 -22.70 -47.27
N SER A 208 40.40 -23.45 -46.22
CA SER A 208 41.23 -24.22 -45.26
C SER A 208 42.74 -23.92 -45.06
N GLN A 209 43.18 -23.71 -43.80
CA GLN A 209 43.89 -24.72 -42.95
C GLN A 209 44.29 -24.16 -41.57
N THR A 210 44.39 -25.02 -40.56
CA THR A 210 44.99 -24.76 -39.22
C THR A 210 46.28 -25.57 -39.07
N PRO A 211 47.32 -25.09 -38.34
CA PRO A 211 47.36 -25.35 -36.88
C PRO A 211 48.01 -24.25 -36.00
N LEU A 212 48.07 -24.55 -34.69
CA LEU A 212 48.62 -23.80 -33.54
C LEU A 212 50.17 -23.94 -33.43
N PRO A 213 50.89 -23.40 -32.40
CA PRO A 213 50.59 -22.36 -31.38
C PRO A 213 51.76 -21.33 -31.14
N VAL A 214 51.66 -20.54 -30.05
CA VAL A 214 52.73 -20.04 -29.13
C VAL A 214 53.17 -18.55 -29.20
N THR A 215 53.24 -17.94 -28.01
CA THR A 215 53.85 -16.65 -27.61
C THR A 215 53.23 -15.33 -28.10
N ALA A 216 53.37 -14.30 -27.27
CA ALA A 216 52.77 -12.99 -27.43
C ALA A 216 53.81 -11.87 -27.34
N THR A 217 53.56 -10.75 -28.03
CA THR A 217 53.71 -9.38 -27.48
C THR A 217 53.01 -8.34 -28.37
N SER A 218 52.43 -7.32 -27.73
CA SER A 218 52.15 -5.95 -28.23
C SER A 218 51.74 -5.73 -29.71
N ALA A 219 50.49 -5.31 -29.91
CA ALA A 219 50.07 -4.51 -31.07
C ALA A 219 49.04 -3.44 -30.63
N SER A 220 48.87 -2.39 -31.44
CA SER A 220 48.07 -1.20 -31.14
C SER A 220 46.67 -1.20 -31.77
N SER A 221 45.91 -0.14 -31.49
CA SER A 221 44.81 0.46 -32.27
C SER A 221 43.45 -0.27 -32.39
N SER A 222 42.42 0.47 -31.96
CA SER A 222 41.02 0.50 -32.45
C SER A 222 40.13 -0.75 -32.30
N PRO A 223 38.95 -0.64 -31.65
CA PRO A 223 38.07 -1.78 -31.37
C PRO A 223 37.06 -2.08 -32.50
N PRO A 224 36.85 -3.38 -32.82
CA PRO A 224 35.62 -3.85 -33.46
C PRO A 224 34.70 -4.57 -32.45
N LEU A 225 33.43 -4.15 -32.41
CA LEU A 225 32.23 -4.89 -31.98
C LEU A 225 32.45 -6.11 -31.06
N ALA A 226 32.45 -5.87 -29.74
CA ALA A 226 32.16 -6.93 -28.77
C ALA A 226 30.64 -7.22 -28.76
N ALA A 227 30.26 -8.50 -28.82
CA ALA A 227 28.86 -8.89 -28.65
C ALA A 227 28.42 -8.65 -27.19
N SER A 228 27.25 -8.05 -27.00
CA SER A 228 26.67 -7.83 -25.68
C SER A 228 26.14 -9.14 -25.09
N THR A 229 27.01 -9.90 -24.42
CA THR A 229 26.58 -10.93 -23.47
C THR A 229 25.93 -10.23 -22.28
N SER A 230 24.62 -10.01 -22.36
CA SER A 230 23.83 -9.49 -21.26
C SER A 230 23.82 -10.50 -20.11
N THR A 231 24.71 -10.31 -19.14
CA THR A 231 24.58 -10.94 -17.83
C THR A 231 23.33 -10.39 -17.18
N SER A 232 22.22 -11.12 -17.32
CA SER A 232 20.93 -10.73 -16.76
C SER A 232 21.02 -10.70 -15.24
N THR A 233 20.95 -9.51 -14.66
CA THR A 233 20.65 -9.34 -13.24
C THR A 233 19.27 -9.94 -12.99
N VAL A 234 19.22 -11.09 -12.33
CA VAL A 234 17.97 -11.64 -11.82
C VAL A 234 17.47 -10.68 -10.73
N GLY A 235 16.15 -10.47 -10.63
CA GLY A 235 15.58 -9.63 -9.59
C GLY A 235 16.04 -10.08 -8.21
N SER A 236 16.75 -9.21 -7.49
CA SER A 236 17.45 -9.57 -6.23
C SER A 236 16.63 -9.36 -4.96
N SER A 237 15.32 -9.14 -5.11
CA SER A 237 14.35 -8.96 -4.03
C SER A 237 13.63 -10.27 -3.72
N GLY A 238 13.49 -10.60 -2.43
CA GLY A 238 12.81 -11.83 -2.00
C GLY A 238 13.71 -13.07 -2.02
N LEU A 239 15.02 -12.88 -1.91
CA LEU A 239 15.97 -13.97 -1.71
C LEU A 239 15.98 -14.36 -0.23
N HIS A 240 15.87 -15.65 0.06
CA HIS A 240 15.78 -16.19 1.42
C HIS A 240 16.27 -17.64 1.48
N ASP A 241 16.99 -18.00 2.54
CA ASP A 241 17.37 -19.36 2.87
C ASP A 241 17.53 -19.53 4.39
N ALA A 242 16.61 -20.28 5.01
CA ALA A 242 16.68 -20.74 6.40
C ALA A 242 17.33 -22.14 6.52
N PHE A 243 18.10 -22.55 5.51
CA PHE A 243 18.90 -23.77 5.47
C PHE A 243 18.12 -25.05 5.79
N ASP A 244 16.81 -25.04 5.53
CA ASP A 244 15.87 -26.15 5.75
C ASP A 244 15.60 -26.95 4.45
N GLY A 245 16.05 -26.45 3.31
CA GLY A 245 15.83 -27.01 1.98
C GLY A 245 14.72 -26.32 1.16
N THR A 246 14.09 -25.26 1.70
CA THR A 246 13.07 -24.46 1.00
C THR A 246 13.62 -23.16 0.39
N GLY A 247 14.85 -22.77 0.75
CA GLY A 247 15.49 -21.53 0.32
C GLY A 247 15.75 -21.43 -1.19
N ASN A 248 15.83 -20.19 -1.68
CA ASN A 248 16.08 -19.86 -3.10
C ASN A 248 17.49 -19.27 -3.35
N ILE A 249 18.33 -19.14 -2.32
CA ILE A 249 19.72 -18.68 -2.46
C ILE A 249 20.59 -19.83 -2.99
N ALA A 250 21.04 -19.71 -4.24
CA ALA A 250 21.98 -20.66 -4.84
C ALA A 250 23.40 -20.43 -4.33
N TRP A 251 23.89 -21.23 -3.38
CA TRP A 251 25.23 -21.11 -2.81
C TRP A 251 26.33 -21.80 -3.63
N THR A 252 27.53 -21.20 -3.63
CA THR A 252 28.79 -21.83 -4.04
C THR A 252 29.59 -22.28 -2.83
N ASN A 253 30.55 -23.18 -3.05
CA ASN A 253 31.46 -23.74 -2.04
C ASN A 253 30.79 -24.55 -0.90
N LEU A 254 29.46 -24.65 -0.85
CA LEU A 254 28.76 -25.73 -0.16
C LEU A 254 28.77 -27.02 -1.01
N PRO A 255 28.90 -28.21 -0.41
CA PRO A 255 29.13 -28.50 1.01
C PRO A 255 30.64 -28.49 1.41
N ALA A 256 31.55 -28.05 0.54
CA ALA A 256 32.99 -28.16 0.78
C ALA A 256 33.50 -27.32 1.98
N ASN A 257 32.88 -26.17 2.25
CA ASN A 257 33.26 -25.23 3.32
C ASN A 257 32.26 -25.18 4.51
N GLY A 258 31.18 -25.96 4.47
CA GLY A 258 30.13 -25.94 5.49
C GLY A 258 29.10 -27.05 5.29
N THR A 259 28.38 -27.41 6.35
CA THR A 259 27.33 -28.44 6.33
C THR A 259 26.01 -27.84 6.76
N VAL A 260 24.97 -28.08 5.96
CA VAL A 260 23.59 -27.72 6.27
C VAL A 260 22.90 -28.93 6.92
N ALA A 261 22.33 -28.73 8.10
CA ALA A 261 21.56 -29.75 8.82
C ALA A 261 20.61 -29.08 9.83
N ASN A 262 19.42 -29.67 10.04
CA ASN A 262 18.42 -29.21 11.02
C ASN A 262 18.02 -27.72 10.90
N GLY A 263 18.00 -27.15 9.69
CA GLY A 263 17.65 -25.74 9.48
C GLY A 263 18.75 -24.74 9.86
N VAL A 264 20.03 -25.14 9.84
CA VAL A 264 21.16 -24.21 10.04
C VAL A 264 22.37 -24.57 9.17
N LEU A 265 23.17 -23.57 8.83
CA LEU A 265 24.50 -23.72 8.23
C LEU A 265 25.58 -23.76 9.33
N THR A 266 26.28 -24.89 9.46
CA THR A 266 27.45 -25.03 10.35
C THR A 266 28.76 -24.98 9.56
N MET A 267 29.71 -24.15 10.00
CA MET A 267 31.04 -23.98 9.38
C MET A 267 32.16 -24.21 10.41
N ALA A 268 33.21 -24.95 10.02
CA ALA A 268 34.37 -25.19 10.88
C ALA A 268 35.36 -24.01 10.81
N THR A 269 35.72 -23.44 11.96
CA THR A 269 36.63 -22.29 12.05
C THR A 269 38.09 -22.73 11.78
N THR A 270 38.73 -22.29 10.68
CA THR A 270 40.10 -22.72 10.34
C THR A 270 41.00 -21.58 9.83
N ASN A 271 42.32 -21.80 9.82
CA ASN A 271 43.29 -20.87 9.22
C ASN A 271 43.14 -20.65 7.70
N ARG A 272 42.27 -21.42 7.02
CA ARG A 272 41.98 -21.25 5.59
C ARG A 272 40.85 -20.26 5.30
N TYR A 273 40.19 -19.74 6.34
CA TYR A 273 39.03 -18.85 6.21
C TYR A 273 37.95 -19.40 5.26
N PRO A 274 37.36 -20.59 5.54
CA PRO A 274 36.27 -21.15 4.75
C PRO A 274 35.12 -20.17 4.62
N VAL A 275 34.58 -20.11 3.39
CA VAL A 275 33.54 -19.17 2.97
C VAL A 275 32.47 -19.88 2.15
N VAL A 276 31.24 -19.39 2.26
CA VAL A 276 30.15 -19.71 1.33
C VAL A 276 29.71 -18.39 0.69
N GLU A 277 29.50 -18.41 -0.63
CA GLU A 277 29.27 -17.21 -1.44
C GLU A 277 28.09 -17.46 -2.37
N MET A 278 27.19 -16.49 -2.53
CA MET A 278 26.05 -16.63 -3.43
C MET A 278 26.51 -16.69 -4.90
N SER A 279 25.96 -17.63 -5.68
CA SER A 279 26.35 -17.88 -7.08
C SER A 279 26.04 -16.71 -8.02
N ASN A 280 24.97 -15.98 -7.73
CA ASN A 280 24.49 -14.85 -8.51
C ASN A 280 24.67 -13.56 -7.70
N PRO A 281 25.36 -12.54 -8.21
CA PRO A 281 25.41 -11.23 -7.56
C PRO A 281 24.04 -10.56 -7.46
N ILE A 282 23.88 -9.73 -6.42
CA ILE A 282 22.70 -8.92 -6.11
C ILE A 282 22.98 -7.43 -6.35
N ALA A 283 21.95 -6.63 -6.60
CA ALA A 283 22.04 -5.19 -6.39
C ALA A 283 21.74 -4.89 -4.90
N LEU A 284 22.56 -4.08 -4.24
CA LEU A 284 22.31 -3.67 -2.85
C LEU A 284 21.43 -2.42 -2.75
N GLN A 285 21.32 -1.62 -3.80
CA GLN A 285 20.58 -0.36 -3.82
C GLN A 285 19.07 -0.59 -3.56
N GLY A 286 18.51 0.15 -2.59
CA GLY A 286 17.17 -0.05 -2.05
C GLY A 286 16.91 -1.41 -1.38
N GLN A 287 17.93 -2.26 -1.19
CA GLN A 287 17.81 -3.58 -0.55
C GLN A 287 18.42 -3.58 0.86
N SER A 288 17.98 -4.54 1.66
CA SER A 288 18.67 -4.96 2.87
C SER A 288 19.05 -6.43 2.77
N ALA A 289 20.30 -6.75 3.08
CA ALA A 289 20.78 -8.12 3.21
C ALA A 289 21.03 -8.42 4.69
N SER A 290 20.56 -9.58 5.17
CA SER A 290 20.67 -9.97 6.57
C SER A 290 20.97 -11.44 6.78
N VAL A 291 21.40 -11.78 8.00
CA VAL A 291 21.66 -13.15 8.47
C VAL A 291 21.49 -13.23 9.99
N ARG A 292 21.20 -14.41 10.53
CA ARG A 292 21.26 -14.73 11.97
C ARG A 292 22.59 -15.46 12.28
N LEU A 293 23.46 -14.83 13.06
CA LEU A 293 24.68 -15.44 13.63
C LEU A 293 24.30 -16.22 14.90
N VAL A 294 23.87 -17.46 14.72
CA VAL A 294 23.31 -18.33 15.78
C VAL A 294 24.36 -18.71 16.83
N SER A 295 25.60 -18.97 16.41
CA SER A 295 26.72 -19.13 17.34
C SER A 295 28.05 -18.71 16.72
N THR A 296 28.88 -18.09 17.53
CA THR A 296 30.23 -17.65 17.17
C THR A 296 31.26 -18.79 17.32
N PRO A 297 32.46 -18.63 16.72
CA PRO A 297 33.64 -19.41 17.07
C PRO A 297 33.92 -19.42 18.58
N ASN A 298 34.77 -20.35 19.04
CA ASN A 298 35.13 -20.47 20.46
C ASN A 298 35.65 -19.13 21.02
N THR A 299 34.94 -18.57 22.00
CA THR A 299 35.23 -17.28 22.65
C THR A 299 36.39 -17.34 23.65
N SER A 300 36.92 -18.53 23.94
CA SER A 300 38.17 -18.69 24.70
C SER A 300 39.44 -18.73 23.82
N ALA A 301 39.28 -18.81 22.49
CA ALA A 301 40.34 -18.49 21.55
C ALA A 301 40.55 -16.97 21.50
N THR A 302 41.70 -16.50 20.99
CA THR A 302 42.03 -15.05 20.95
C THR A 302 42.12 -14.47 19.54
N SER A 303 42.15 -15.33 18.53
CA SER A 303 42.37 -14.97 17.13
C SER A 303 41.31 -15.51 16.16
N THR A 304 40.14 -15.90 16.67
CA THR A 304 38.99 -16.37 15.87
C THR A 304 38.12 -15.22 15.37
N GLN A 305 37.51 -15.44 14.19
CA GLN A 305 36.64 -14.49 13.50
C GLN A 305 35.45 -15.19 12.82
N ALA A 306 34.36 -14.46 12.65
CA ALA A 306 33.23 -14.80 11.79
C ALA A 306 32.76 -13.54 11.07
N PHE A 307 32.28 -13.62 9.83
CA PHE A 307 31.91 -12.44 9.06
C PHE A 307 30.75 -12.68 8.11
N PHE A 308 29.93 -11.64 7.97
CA PHE A 308 28.93 -11.47 6.94
C PHE A 308 29.36 -10.28 6.08
N GLN A 309 29.55 -10.50 4.77
CA GLN A 309 30.09 -9.52 3.84
C GLN A 309 29.26 -9.46 2.56
N LEU A 310 29.17 -8.27 2.00
CA LEU A 310 28.77 -8.02 0.63
C LEU A 310 30.01 -7.48 -0.09
N TYR A 311 30.56 -8.21 -1.04
CA TYR A 311 31.82 -7.86 -1.72
C TYR A 311 31.62 -7.62 -3.21
N GLN A 312 32.46 -6.77 -3.81
CA GLN A 312 32.39 -6.49 -5.24
C GLN A 312 32.91 -7.70 -6.05
N PRO A 313 32.14 -8.26 -7.00
CA PRO A 313 32.58 -9.37 -7.84
C PRO A 313 33.89 -9.01 -8.58
N GLY A 314 34.83 -9.95 -8.60
CA GLY A 314 36.15 -9.76 -9.21
C GLY A 314 37.14 -8.93 -8.37
N THR A 315 36.71 -8.25 -7.30
CA THR A 315 37.58 -7.40 -6.47
C THR A 315 37.49 -7.79 -4.97
N PRO A 316 38.13 -8.89 -4.52
CA PRO A 316 37.98 -9.41 -3.15
C PRO A 316 38.42 -8.47 -2.02
N GLY A 317 39.16 -7.39 -2.35
CA GLY A 317 39.54 -6.34 -1.40
C GLY A 317 38.47 -5.25 -1.18
N ASN A 318 37.35 -5.28 -1.92
CA ASN A 318 36.27 -4.30 -1.83
C ASN A 318 35.03 -4.95 -1.22
N TYR A 319 34.67 -4.57 0.01
CA TYR A 319 33.46 -5.07 0.67
C TYR A 319 32.83 -4.08 1.66
N VAL A 320 31.55 -4.26 1.93
CA VAL A 320 30.86 -3.75 3.13
C VAL A 320 30.46 -4.96 3.98
N GLY A 321 30.65 -4.89 5.30
CA GLY A 321 30.55 -6.10 6.12
C GLY A 321 30.30 -5.87 7.61
N TRP A 322 29.89 -6.95 8.26
CA TRP A 322 29.96 -7.15 9.70
C TRP A 322 31.06 -8.18 10.02
N MET A 323 32.00 -7.82 10.89
CA MET A 323 33.11 -8.66 11.32
C MET A 323 33.01 -8.93 12.83
N TRP A 324 32.82 -10.19 13.22
CA TRP A 324 32.91 -10.63 14.61
C TRP A 324 34.35 -11.01 14.97
N THR A 325 34.82 -10.60 16.14
CA THR A 325 36.11 -11.01 16.72
C THR A 325 35.95 -11.60 18.12
N ALA A 326 36.89 -12.48 18.49
CA ALA A 326 36.97 -13.26 19.74
C ALA A 326 36.62 -12.52 21.05
N ASN A 327 36.83 -11.20 21.11
CA ASN A 327 36.44 -10.33 22.23
C ASN A 327 34.92 -9.96 22.25
N ASN A 328 34.06 -10.75 21.60
CA ASN A 328 32.64 -10.50 21.38
C ASN A 328 32.30 -9.14 20.70
N THR A 329 33.25 -8.53 19.99
CA THR A 329 32.97 -7.30 19.22
C THR A 329 32.46 -7.64 17.82
N LEU A 330 31.39 -6.97 17.40
CA LEU A 330 30.93 -6.87 16.02
C LEU A 330 31.36 -5.51 15.47
N SER A 331 32.24 -5.50 14.47
CA SER A 331 32.68 -4.31 13.76
C SER A 331 31.85 -4.09 12.49
N ALA A 332 31.30 -2.90 12.32
CA ALA A 332 30.72 -2.44 11.07
C ALA A 332 31.85 -1.91 10.16
N GLU A 333 32.07 -2.53 9.01
CA GLU A 333 33.27 -2.33 8.19
C GLU A 333 32.96 -1.94 6.74
N VAL A 334 33.78 -1.03 6.21
CA VAL A 334 33.99 -0.80 4.78
C VAL A 334 35.45 -1.09 4.46
N SER A 335 35.70 -1.96 3.48
CA SER A 335 37.05 -2.27 3.00
C SER A 335 37.22 -1.81 1.56
N THR A 336 38.27 -1.02 1.31
CA THR A 336 38.65 -0.53 -0.04
C THR A 336 40.04 -1.03 -0.37
N ALA A 337 40.19 -1.78 -1.46
CA ALA A 337 41.46 -2.37 -1.91
C ALA A 337 42.20 -3.16 -0.80
N GLY A 338 41.46 -3.79 0.11
CA GLY A 338 41.99 -4.53 1.27
C GLY A 338 42.28 -3.68 2.50
N LYS A 339 42.11 -2.35 2.44
CA LYS A 339 42.18 -1.45 3.60
C LYS A 339 40.82 -1.36 4.27
N VAL A 340 40.67 -2.08 5.37
CA VAL A 340 39.48 -2.04 6.24
C VAL A 340 39.40 -0.71 7.01
N THR A 341 38.19 -0.16 7.11
CA THR A 341 37.81 0.98 7.92
C THR A 341 36.58 0.61 8.75
N THR A 342 36.72 0.59 10.07
CA THR A 342 35.60 0.37 11.00
C THR A 342 34.83 1.67 11.21
N LEU A 343 33.52 1.65 10.99
CA LEU A 343 32.62 2.81 11.13
C LEU A 343 31.87 2.84 12.47
N GLY A 344 31.71 1.69 13.12
CA GLY A 344 31.05 1.54 14.41
C GLY A 344 31.21 0.13 14.95
N THR A 345 30.84 -0.08 16.22
CA THR A 345 30.97 -1.38 16.90
C THR A 345 29.77 -1.70 17.78
N ALA A 346 29.39 -2.97 17.82
CA ALA A 346 28.40 -3.53 18.73
C ALA A 346 28.99 -4.71 19.53
N THR A 347 28.34 -5.10 20.63
CA THR A 347 28.69 -6.33 21.37
C THR A 347 27.80 -7.47 20.90
N TYR A 348 28.37 -8.64 20.58
CA TYR A 348 27.61 -9.84 20.25
C TYR A 348 26.90 -10.42 21.48
N SER A 349 25.62 -10.76 21.30
CA SER A 349 24.69 -11.26 22.30
C SER A 349 23.43 -11.82 21.61
N PRO A 350 22.52 -12.52 22.31
CA PRO A 350 21.21 -12.86 21.76
C PRO A 350 20.40 -11.64 21.27
N ASN A 351 20.66 -10.44 21.78
CA ASN A 351 19.98 -9.20 21.36
C ASN A 351 20.61 -8.55 20.12
N THR A 352 21.71 -9.10 19.62
CA THR A 352 22.49 -8.60 18.47
C THR A 352 22.93 -9.74 17.54
N GLN A 353 22.24 -10.89 17.63
CA GLN A 353 22.54 -12.10 16.86
C GLN A 353 22.17 -11.97 15.38
N TRP A 354 21.16 -11.18 15.05
CA TRP A 354 20.84 -10.82 13.68
C TRP A 354 21.72 -9.66 13.23
N LEU A 355 22.27 -9.76 12.02
CA LEU A 355 23.13 -8.77 11.39
C LEU A 355 22.50 -8.33 10.07
N ARG A 356 22.42 -7.02 9.81
CA ARG A 356 21.90 -6.45 8.56
C ARG A 356 22.82 -5.36 8.02
N ILE A 357 22.93 -5.33 6.71
CA ILE A 357 23.51 -4.24 5.93
C ILE A 357 22.43 -3.80 4.94
N SER A 358 22.07 -2.52 4.96
CA SER A 358 20.99 -2.01 4.12
C SER A 358 21.38 -0.71 3.43
N GLU A 359 21.02 -0.59 2.16
CA GLU A 359 21.03 0.69 1.44
C GLU A 359 19.63 1.32 1.52
N ASN A 360 19.57 2.64 1.69
CA ASN A 360 18.36 3.41 1.46
C ASN A 360 18.71 4.82 0.95
N ALA A 361 18.37 5.09 -0.31
CA ALA A 361 18.41 6.42 -0.93
C ALA A 361 19.76 7.16 -0.80
N GLY A 362 20.86 6.44 -1.00
CA GLY A 362 22.24 6.92 -0.93
C GLY A 362 22.91 6.73 0.45
N THR A 363 22.30 5.93 1.34
CA THR A 363 22.76 5.71 2.72
C THR A 363 22.89 4.23 3.05
N LEU A 364 24.12 3.77 3.25
CA LEU A 364 24.42 2.46 3.81
C LEU A 364 24.31 2.49 5.34
N SER A 365 23.63 1.50 5.91
CA SER A 365 23.43 1.33 7.36
C SER A 365 23.81 -0.08 7.81
N TRP A 366 24.48 -0.17 8.95
CA TRP A 366 24.83 -1.42 9.63
C TRP A 366 24.00 -1.55 10.89
N GLN A 367 23.16 -2.58 10.93
CA GLN A 367 22.18 -2.78 12.00
C GLN A 367 22.26 -4.19 12.59
N THR A 368 21.82 -4.33 13.85
CA THR A 368 21.62 -5.63 14.51
C THR A 368 20.21 -5.78 15.06
N SER A 369 19.76 -7.01 15.29
CA SER A 369 18.49 -7.30 15.95
C SER A 369 18.56 -8.51 16.89
N ALA A 370 17.60 -8.58 17.81
CA ALA A 370 17.32 -9.77 18.62
C ALA A 370 16.45 -10.79 17.87
N ASP A 371 15.50 -10.29 17.06
CA ASP A 371 14.36 -11.03 16.53
C ASP A 371 14.24 -10.99 14.98
N GLY A 372 15.10 -10.21 14.31
CA GLY A 372 15.11 -10.06 12.84
C GLY A 372 14.13 -9.00 12.32
N THR A 373 13.34 -8.37 13.20
CA THR A 373 12.31 -7.38 12.88
C THR A 373 12.63 -6.00 13.46
N ASN A 374 13.14 -5.94 14.69
CA ASN A 374 13.46 -4.70 15.40
C ASN A 374 14.96 -4.37 15.26
N TRP A 375 15.31 -3.39 14.42
CA TRP A 375 16.69 -3.13 14.01
C TRP A 375 17.33 -1.92 14.72
N THR A 376 18.43 -2.15 15.43
CA THR A 376 19.27 -1.10 16.04
C THR A 376 20.43 -0.76 15.11
N SER A 377 20.62 0.52 14.76
CA SER A 377 21.73 0.98 13.92
C SER A 377 22.97 1.31 14.73
N HIS A 378 24.15 0.90 14.25
CA HIS A 378 25.45 1.11 14.91
C HIS A 378 26.45 1.90 14.06
N ALA A 379 26.24 1.95 12.75
CA ALA A 379 27.00 2.79 11.84
C ALA A 379 26.17 3.14 10.59
N THR A 380 26.43 4.32 10.02
CA THR A 380 25.94 4.70 8.70
C THR A 380 27.04 5.40 7.90
N THR A 381 26.95 5.37 6.58
CA THR A 381 27.75 6.18 5.66
C THR A 381 27.00 6.36 4.35
N SER A 382 27.36 7.35 3.52
CA SER A 382 26.78 7.43 2.17
C SER A 382 27.40 6.35 1.28
N ASP A 383 26.61 5.74 0.39
CA ASP A 383 27.15 4.83 -0.62
C ASP A 383 28.21 5.51 -1.51
N THR A 384 28.06 6.80 -1.80
CA THR A 384 29.06 7.63 -2.48
C THR A 384 30.40 7.78 -1.73
N SER A 385 30.43 7.51 -0.43
CA SER A 385 31.66 7.46 0.38
C SER A 385 32.37 6.10 0.28
N VAL A 386 31.72 5.08 -0.28
CA VAL A 386 32.32 3.79 -0.62
C VAL A 386 32.94 3.91 -2.01
N SER A 387 34.23 3.59 -2.13
CA SER A 387 35.00 3.87 -3.35
C SER A 387 34.73 2.91 -4.52
N PHE A 388 33.66 2.13 -4.49
CA PHE A 388 33.31 1.11 -5.47
C PHE A 388 31.79 0.94 -5.59
N PRO A 389 31.25 0.60 -6.78
CA PRO A 389 29.81 0.50 -6.97
C PRO A 389 29.17 -0.63 -6.16
N ILE A 390 28.05 -0.33 -5.50
CA ILE A 390 27.23 -1.30 -4.74
C ILE A 390 26.03 -1.86 -5.54
N GLY A 391 25.88 -1.43 -6.79
CA GLY A 391 24.85 -1.95 -7.72
C GLY A 391 25.10 -3.40 -8.18
N THR A 392 26.23 -4.01 -7.84
CA THR A 392 26.48 -5.45 -8.09
C THR A 392 27.46 -5.99 -7.03
N MET A 393 26.94 -6.78 -6.10
CA MET A 393 27.62 -7.28 -4.90
C MET A 393 27.37 -8.78 -4.75
N THR A 394 28.31 -9.54 -4.21
CA THR A 394 28.10 -10.96 -3.87
C THR A 394 27.96 -11.11 -2.36
N TYR A 395 26.90 -11.79 -1.94
CA TYR A 395 26.63 -12.15 -0.54
C TYR A 395 27.58 -13.25 -0.07
N LYS A 396 28.18 -13.09 1.12
CA LYS A 396 29.25 -13.96 1.64
C LYS A 396 29.16 -14.16 3.15
N LEU A 397 29.27 -15.41 3.58
CA LEU A 397 29.44 -15.80 4.98
C LEU A 397 30.77 -16.55 5.14
N GLY A 398 31.43 -16.39 6.28
CA GLY A 398 32.68 -17.12 6.54
C GLY A 398 33.18 -17.04 7.98
N THR A 399 34.21 -17.82 8.25
CA THR A 399 34.84 -17.93 9.58
C THR A 399 36.29 -18.38 9.47
N GLY A 400 37.15 -17.97 10.41
CA GLY A 400 38.55 -18.38 10.40
C GLY A 400 39.33 -17.94 11.64
N TYR A 401 40.66 -18.13 11.59
CA TYR A 401 41.57 -17.60 12.62
C TYR A 401 42.93 -17.17 12.06
N TRP A 402 43.52 -16.11 12.65
CA TRP A 402 44.78 -15.52 12.19
C TRP A 402 46.04 -15.97 12.98
N ARG A 403 45.89 -16.73 14.08
CA ARG A 403 46.97 -17.45 14.76
C ARG A 403 46.52 -18.87 15.09
N PRO A 404 47.41 -19.88 15.17
CA PRO A 404 47.01 -21.25 15.47
C PRO A 404 46.27 -21.38 16.82
N GLU A 405 44.98 -21.72 16.76
CA GLU A 405 44.15 -22.01 17.93
C GLU A 405 43.96 -23.53 18.06
N THR A 406 44.07 -24.07 19.28
CA THR A 406 43.95 -25.52 19.54
C THR A 406 42.51 -26.02 19.57
N ASN A 407 41.55 -25.13 19.83
CA ASN A 407 40.12 -25.39 19.70
C ASN A 407 39.41 -24.13 19.16
N PRO A 408 39.35 -23.94 17.83
CA PRO A 408 38.74 -22.75 17.23
C PRO A 408 37.20 -22.80 17.18
N GLY A 409 36.60 -23.96 17.44
CA GLY A 409 35.15 -24.19 17.40
C GLY A 409 34.55 -24.13 15.99
N THR A 410 33.25 -23.84 15.94
CA THR A 410 32.43 -23.74 14.73
C THR A 410 31.60 -22.47 14.77
N THR A 411 31.32 -21.89 13.60
CA THR A 411 30.29 -20.83 13.45
C THR A 411 29.00 -21.46 12.96
N VAL A 412 27.86 -20.98 13.44
CA VAL A 412 26.53 -21.38 12.94
C VAL A 412 25.78 -20.14 12.44
N TRP A 413 25.29 -20.21 11.21
CA TRP A 413 24.51 -19.18 10.52
C TRP A 413 23.10 -19.71 10.20
N ASP A 414 22.13 -18.82 10.16
CA ASP A 414 20.73 -19.11 9.79
C ASP A 414 20.06 -17.88 9.15
N ASP A 415 18.85 -18.03 8.61
CA ASP A 415 18.00 -16.97 8.03
C ASP A 415 18.73 -15.99 7.09
N ALA A 416 19.48 -16.50 6.12
CA ALA A 416 20.16 -15.67 5.13
C ALA A 416 19.13 -15.06 4.17
N SER A 417 19.11 -13.73 4.01
CA SER A 417 18.12 -13.07 3.13
C SER A 417 18.63 -11.82 2.42
N VAL A 418 17.99 -11.50 1.30
CA VAL A 418 18.05 -10.20 0.61
C VAL A 418 16.62 -9.78 0.25
N THR A 419 16.17 -8.71 0.90
CA THR A 419 14.82 -8.16 0.79
C THR A 419 14.90 -6.71 0.33
N PRO A 420 13.84 -6.17 -0.32
CA PRO A 420 13.66 -4.72 -0.39
C PRO A 420 13.74 -4.17 1.03
N ASN A 421 14.52 -3.11 1.25
CA ASN A 421 14.77 -2.61 2.59
C ASN A 421 13.44 -2.15 3.22
N PRO A 422 12.94 -2.77 4.30
CA PRO A 422 11.71 -2.32 4.95
C PRO A 422 12.00 -0.93 5.56
N ALA A 423 11.36 0.09 4.98
CA ALA A 423 11.65 1.50 5.24
C ALA A 423 11.52 1.84 6.73
N SER A 424 12.66 1.86 7.44
CA SER A 424 12.67 1.92 8.89
C SER A 424 12.44 3.35 9.40
N SER A 425 11.16 3.66 9.63
CA SER A 425 10.67 4.66 10.60
C SER A 425 11.28 6.07 10.52
N SER A 426 10.76 6.92 9.63
CA SER A 426 10.46 8.35 9.88
C SER A 426 10.21 9.14 8.58
N VAL A 427 10.72 8.66 7.45
CA VAL A 427 10.21 9.10 6.14
C VAL A 427 8.82 8.49 5.98
N VAL A 428 7.80 9.35 5.96
CA VAL A 428 6.47 8.91 5.49
C VAL A 428 6.58 8.76 3.98
N GLY A 429 6.24 7.59 3.45
CA GLY A 429 6.23 7.37 2.00
C GLY A 429 5.31 8.40 1.34
N SER A 430 5.87 9.20 0.43
CA SER A 430 5.27 10.47 -0.01
C SER A 430 4.01 10.31 -0.87
N SER A 431 3.44 9.11 -1.00
CA SER A 431 2.16 8.87 -1.66
C SER A 431 0.99 9.20 -0.74
N GLY A 432 0.37 10.37 -0.93
CA GLY A 432 -0.89 10.75 -0.26
C GLY A 432 -0.72 11.54 1.03
N LEU A 433 0.37 12.30 1.16
CA LEU A 433 0.47 13.35 2.17
C LEU A 433 -0.29 14.58 1.68
N HIS A 434 -1.25 15.07 2.45
CA HIS A 434 -2.14 16.15 2.05
C HIS A 434 -2.66 16.92 3.27
N ASP A 435 -2.78 18.24 3.14
CA ASP A 435 -3.46 19.13 4.07
C ASP A 435 -3.99 20.38 3.36
N ALA A 436 -5.32 20.46 3.22
CA ALA A 436 -6.06 21.64 2.76
C ALA A 436 -6.42 22.59 3.93
N PHE A 437 -5.75 22.45 5.08
CA PHE A 437 -5.88 23.32 6.26
C PHE A 437 -7.33 23.47 6.77
N ASP A 438 -8.16 22.47 6.50
CA ASP A 438 -9.57 22.33 6.92
C ASP A 438 -9.71 21.54 8.24
N GLY A 439 -8.66 20.81 8.62
CA GLY A 439 -8.63 19.89 9.76
C GLY A 439 -8.75 18.40 9.39
N THR A 440 -8.82 18.05 8.10
CA THR A 440 -8.82 16.66 7.61
C THR A 440 -7.43 16.19 7.13
N GLY A 441 -6.48 17.12 6.97
CA GLY A 441 -5.12 16.83 6.54
C GLY A 441 -4.34 15.87 7.44
N ASN A 442 -3.45 15.09 6.81
CA ASN A 442 -2.57 14.12 7.49
C ASN A 442 -1.12 14.63 7.67
N ILE A 443 -0.84 15.87 7.23
CA ILE A 443 0.46 16.51 7.44
C ILE A 443 0.60 16.97 8.90
N ALA A 444 1.52 16.34 9.64
CA ALA A 444 1.94 16.85 10.93
C ALA A 444 2.90 18.04 10.74
N TRP A 445 2.48 19.23 11.18
CA TRP A 445 3.30 20.45 11.13
C TRP A 445 4.05 20.74 12.43
N THR A 446 5.27 21.26 12.29
CA THR A 446 6.00 21.97 13.34
C THR A 446 5.78 23.48 13.22
N ASN A 447 6.02 24.19 14.33
CA ASN A 447 5.96 25.65 14.43
C ASN A 447 4.57 26.30 14.18
N LEU A 448 3.54 25.53 13.81
CA LEU A 448 2.14 25.91 14.02
C LEU A 448 1.73 25.68 15.49
N PRO A 449 0.85 26.51 16.07
CA PRO A 449 0.29 27.76 15.54
C PRO A 449 1.19 28.99 15.78
N ALA A 450 2.44 28.82 16.21
CA ALA A 450 3.31 29.93 16.63
C ALA A 450 3.72 30.87 15.47
N ASN A 451 3.86 30.35 14.25
CA ASN A 451 4.28 31.10 13.06
C ASN A 451 3.15 31.34 12.01
N GLY A 452 1.94 30.86 12.27
CA GLY A 452 0.81 30.97 11.33
C GLY A 452 -0.50 30.47 11.93
N THR A 453 -1.62 30.94 11.39
CA THR A 453 -2.97 30.60 11.84
C THR A 453 -3.69 29.85 10.73
N VAL A 454 -4.25 28.68 11.06
CA VAL A 454 -5.16 27.93 10.20
C VAL A 454 -6.60 28.36 10.49
N ALA A 455 -7.33 28.79 9.47
CA ALA A 455 -8.76 29.14 9.57
C ALA A 455 -9.43 29.12 8.19
N ASN A 456 -10.69 28.66 8.12
CA ASN A 456 -11.49 28.62 6.89
C ASN A 456 -10.84 27.85 5.72
N GLY A 457 -10.13 26.75 5.99
CA GLY A 457 -9.49 25.95 4.94
C GLY A 457 -8.23 26.57 4.35
N VAL A 458 -7.53 27.47 5.06
CA VAL A 458 -6.25 28.03 4.61
C VAL A 458 -5.28 28.29 5.77
N LEU A 459 -3.98 28.23 5.49
CA LEU A 459 -2.90 28.69 6.36
C LEU A 459 -2.56 30.15 6.07
N THR A 460 -2.82 31.05 7.02
CA THR A 460 -2.41 32.46 6.95
C THR A 460 -1.16 32.71 7.81
N MET A 461 -0.10 33.26 7.19
CA MET A 461 1.16 33.63 7.84
C MET A 461 1.39 35.14 7.77
N ALA A 462 1.94 35.74 8.83
CA ALA A 462 2.28 37.17 8.87
C ALA A 462 3.70 37.40 8.33
N THR A 463 3.87 38.28 7.34
CA THR A 463 5.17 38.55 6.72
C THR A 463 6.06 39.40 7.65
N THR A 464 7.17 38.87 8.17
CA THR A 464 8.05 39.61 9.11
C THR A 464 9.56 39.46 8.82
N ASN A 465 10.38 40.33 9.42
CA ASN A 465 11.86 40.24 9.37
C ASN A 465 12.45 38.99 10.03
N ARG A 466 11.64 38.19 10.74
CA ARG A 466 12.08 36.93 11.35
C ARG A 466 11.93 35.72 10.43
N TYR A 467 11.34 35.91 9.24
CA TYR A 467 11.02 34.85 8.30
C TYR A 467 10.29 33.66 8.95
N PRO A 468 9.07 33.87 9.52
CA PRO A 468 8.25 32.80 10.06
C PRO A 468 8.03 31.69 9.04
N VAL A 469 8.09 30.46 9.56
CA VAL A 469 8.21 29.22 8.81
C VAL A 469 7.35 28.14 9.47
N VAL A 470 6.75 27.28 8.66
CA VAL A 470 6.16 26.01 9.08
C VAL A 470 6.84 24.88 8.31
N GLU A 471 7.11 23.76 8.98
CA GLU A 471 7.87 22.65 8.41
C GLU A 471 7.20 21.33 8.77
N MET A 472 7.18 20.36 7.87
CA MET A 472 6.63 19.04 8.17
C MET A 472 7.48 18.32 9.24
N SER A 473 6.82 17.79 10.28
CA SER A 473 7.46 17.07 11.39
C SER A 473 8.18 15.81 10.94
N ASN A 474 7.70 15.19 9.87
CA ASN A 474 8.29 14.01 9.24
C ASN A 474 8.84 14.39 7.86
N PRO A 475 10.09 14.03 7.52
CA PRO A 475 10.60 14.17 6.17
C PRO A 475 9.84 13.31 5.15
N ILE A 476 9.94 13.70 3.88
CA ILE A 476 9.43 12.97 2.71
C ILE A 476 10.60 12.49 1.84
N ALA A 477 10.38 11.48 1.00
CA ALA A 477 11.27 11.20 -0.11
C ALA A 477 10.87 12.08 -1.32
N LEU A 478 11.83 12.60 -2.07
CA LEU A 478 11.54 13.28 -3.34
C LEU A 478 11.75 12.36 -4.56
N GLN A 479 12.62 11.35 -4.48
CA GLN A 479 12.96 10.46 -5.60
C GLN A 479 11.74 9.65 -6.09
N GLY A 480 11.37 9.81 -7.36
CA GLY A 480 10.13 9.26 -7.93
C GLY A 480 8.85 9.83 -7.32
N GLN A 481 8.90 11.00 -6.69
CA GLN A 481 7.78 11.64 -6.00
C GLN A 481 7.65 13.11 -6.45
N SER A 482 6.59 13.78 -6.01
CA SER A 482 6.46 15.22 -6.10
C SER A 482 5.96 15.82 -4.80
N ALA A 483 6.23 17.10 -4.59
CA ALA A 483 5.61 17.89 -3.53
C ALA A 483 5.10 19.21 -4.10
N SER A 484 3.91 19.60 -3.65
CA SER A 484 3.14 20.72 -4.18
C SER A 484 2.52 21.55 -3.07
N VAL A 485 2.29 22.83 -3.37
CA VAL A 485 1.47 23.74 -2.55
C VAL A 485 0.72 24.69 -3.45
N ARG A 486 -0.37 25.26 -2.95
CA ARG A 486 -1.02 26.41 -3.54
C ARG A 486 -0.70 27.68 -2.76
N LEU A 487 -0.05 28.63 -3.42
CA LEU A 487 0.15 29.99 -2.95
C LEU A 487 -1.10 30.81 -3.31
N VAL A 488 -2.07 30.90 -2.39
CA VAL A 488 -3.36 31.58 -2.62
C VAL A 488 -3.21 33.11 -2.61
N SER A 489 -2.31 33.64 -1.77
CA SER A 489 -1.92 35.05 -1.88
C SER A 489 -0.51 35.32 -1.35
N THR A 490 0.17 36.21 -2.06
CA THR A 490 1.53 36.67 -1.79
C THR A 490 1.55 37.76 -0.70
N PRO A 491 2.72 38.04 -0.09
CA PRO A 491 2.98 39.29 0.62
C PRO A 491 2.53 40.53 -0.16
N ASN A 492 2.41 41.67 0.55
CA ASN A 492 2.03 42.93 -0.09
C ASN A 492 2.97 43.28 -1.25
N THR A 493 2.43 43.36 -2.47
CA THR A 493 3.16 43.62 -3.71
C THR A 493 3.55 45.09 -3.91
N SER A 494 3.10 45.99 -3.02
CA SER A 494 3.58 47.38 -2.96
C SER A 494 4.77 47.57 -2.00
N ALA A 495 5.12 46.55 -1.22
CA ALA A 495 6.42 46.46 -0.56
C ALA A 495 7.51 46.10 -1.59
N THR A 496 8.78 46.35 -1.28
CA THR A 496 9.91 46.13 -2.22
C THR A 496 10.86 45.01 -1.81
N SER A 497 10.76 44.55 -0.56
CA SER A 497 11.68 43.60 0.05
C SER A 497 11.00 42.40 0.71
N THR A 498 9.77 42.09 0.29
CA THR A 498 8.99 40.92 0.74
C THR A 498 9.26 39.67 -0.10
N GLN A 499 9.14 38.50 0.53
CA GLN A 499 9.31 37.18 -0.08
C GLN A 499 8.35 36.16 0.52
N ALA A 500 8.02 35.14 -0.26
CA ALA A 500 7.36 33.92 0.21
C ALA A 500 8.00 32.71 -0.50
N PHE A 501 8.11 31.56 0.18
CA PHE A 501 8.78 30.40 -0.40
C PHE A 501 8.15 29.07 -0.01
N PHE A 502 8.24 28.15 -0.96
CA PHE A 502 8.01 26.72 -0.77
C PHE A 502 9.36 26.02 -1.03
N GLN A 503 9.85 25.26 -0.05
CA GLN A 503 11.16 24.63 -0.08
C GLN A 503 11.08 23.17 0.37
N LEU A 504 11.89 22.33 -0.27
CA LEU A 504 12.26 21.02 0.21
C LEU A 504 13.74 21.11 0.59
N TYR A 505 14.06 20.98 1.88
CA TYR A 505 15.43 21.12 2.37
C TYR A 505 15.96 19.80 2.95
N GLN A 506 17.26 19.54 2.79
CA GLN A 506 17.88 18.34 3.31
C GLN A 506 18.02 18.46 4.86
N PRO A 507 17.48 17.51 5.66
CA PRO A 507 17.58 17.57 7.12
C PRO A 507 19.02 17.54 7.62
N GLY A 508 19.29 18.29 8.69
CA GLY A 508 20.63 18.38 9.30
C GLY A 508 21.65 19.25 8.55
N THR A 509 21.34 19.71 7.33
CA THR A 509 22.24 20.54 6.48
C THR A 509 21.63 21.90 6.15
N PRO A 510 21.75 22.92 7.03
CA PRO A 510 21.22 24.25 6.78
C PRO A 510 21.78 24.87 5.48
N GLY A 511 20.89 25.30 4.60
CA GLY A 511 21.23 25.94 3.33
C GLY A 511 21.30 25.01 2.10
N ASN A 512 21.05 23.70 2.27
CA ASN A 512 20.79 22.76 1.17
C ASN A 512 19.28 22.64 0.92
N TYR A 513 18.77 23.16 -0.20
CA TYR A 513 17.36 23.04 -0.57
C TYR A 513 17.12 23.07 -2.08
N VAL A 514 15.99 22.51 -2.51
CA VAL A 514 15.34 22.82 -3.80
C VAL A 514 14.03 23.55 -3.49
N GLY A 515 13.67 24.57 -4.27
CA GLY A 515 12.56 25.46 -3.88
C GLY A 515 11.97 26.31 -4.99
N TRP A 516 10.80 26.86 -4.68
CA TRP A 516 10.17 27.99 -5.36
C TRP A 516 10.23 29.21 -4.44
N MET A 517 10.76 30.32 -4.95
CA MET A 517 10.92 31.59 -4.23
C MET A 517 10.13 32.70 -4.93
N TRP A 518 9.06 33.19 -4.31
CA TRP A 518 8.36 34.40 -4.73
C TRP A 518 9.04 35.65 -4.15
N THR A 519 9.17 36.71 -4.94
CA THR A 519 9.64 38.02 -4.46
C THR A 519 8.76 39.19 -4.91
N ALA A 520 8.86 40.31 -4.20
CA ALA A 520 8.08 41.55 -4.36
C ALA A 520 7.88 42.06 -5.81
N ASN A 521 8.76 41.72 -6.76
CA ASN A 521 8.60 42.06 -8.18
C ASN A 521 7.59 41.15 -8.92
N ASN A 522 6.86 40.30 -8.20
CA ASN A 522 5.91 39.29 -8.68
C ASN A 522 6.52 38.12 -9.47
N THR A 523 7.84 37.88 -9.33
CA THR A 523 8.54 36.73 -9.92
C THR A 523 8.57 35.55 -8.95
N LEU A 524 8.28 34.36 -9.48
CA LEU A 524 8.57 33.05 -8.90
C LEU A 524 9.90 32.54 -9.49
N SER A 525 10.89 32.28 -8.66
CA SER A 525 12.18 31.70 -9.04
C SER A 525 12.23 30.21 -8.72
N ALA A 526 12.59 29.38 -9.69
CA ALA A 526 12.93 27.98 -9.49
C ALA A 526 14.39 27.88 -9.03
N GLU A 527 14.63 27.40 -7.81
CA GLU A 527 15.93 27.52 -7.13
C GLU A 527 16.50 26.18 -6.62
N VAL A 528 17.82 26.05 -6.76
CA VAL A 528 18.65 25.08 -6.02
C VAL A 528 19.64 25.86 -5.15
N SER A 529 19.67 25.59 -3.85
CA SER A 529 20.65 26.14 -2.92
C SER A 529 21.57 25.05 -2.42
N THR A 530 22.88 25.29 -2.52
CA THR A 530 23.95 24.39 -2.03
C THR A 530 24.79 25.15 -1.01
N ALA A 531 24.87 24.67 0.22
CA ALA A 531 25.59 25.32 1.33
C ALA A 531 25.25 26.83 1.48
N GLY A 532 23.99 27.20 1.24
CA GLY A 532 23.50 28.58 1.27
C GLY A 532 23.77 29.42 0.01
N LYS A 533 24.46 28.87 -1.01
CA LYS A 533 24.59 29.49 -2.33
C LYS A 533 23.42 29.10 -3.22
N VAL A 534 22.48 30.03 -3.38
CA VAL A 534 21.31 29.91 -4.27
C VAL A 534 21.74 30.01 -5.74
N THR A 535 21.13 29.18 -6.59
CA THR A 535 21.21 29.21 -8.05
C THR A 535 19.79 29.12 -8.63
N THR A 536 19.37 30.15 -9.36
CA THR A 536 18.08 30.16 -10.07
C THR A 536 18.22 29.43 -11.41
N LEU A 537 17.35 28.46 -11.68
CA LEU A 537 17.34 27.66 -12.91
C LEU A 537 16.31 28.16 -13.94
N GLY A 538 15.24 28.79 -13.48
CA GLY A 538 14.18 29.36 -14.31
C GLY A 538 13.26 30.28 -13.51
N THR A 539 12.34 30.97 -14.18
CA THR A 539 11.45 31.96 -13.55
C THR A 539 10.07 31.99 -14.20
N ALA A 540 9.03 32.09 -13.37
CA ALA A 540 7.65 32.33 -13.79
C ALA A 540 7.12 33.65 -13.18
N THR A 541 6.03 34.19 -13.72
CA THR A 541 5.30 35.32 -13.10
C THR A 541 4.17 34.76 -12.25
N TYR A 542 4.01 35.23 -11.01
CA TYR A 542 2.88 34.80 -10.16
C TYR A 542 1.54 35.37 -10.66
N SER A 543 0.53 34.51 -10.73
CA SER A 543 -0.79 34.78 -11.29
C SER A 543 -1.76 33.66 -10.88
N PRO A 544 -3.07 33.78 -11.11
CA PRO A 544 -4.01 32.66 -10.95
C PRO A 544 -3.64 31.41 -11.77
N ASN A 545 -2.88 31.57 -12.86
CA ASN A 545 -2.43 30.45 -13.70
C ASN A 545 -1.13 29.79 -13.20
N THR A 546 -0.55 30.31 -12.12
CA THR A 546 0.72 29.88 -11.52
C THR A 546 0.64 29.89 -9.98
N GLN A 547 -0.58 29.82 -9.43
CA GLN A 547 -0.84 29.81 -7.98
C GLN A 547 -0.39 28.49 -7.35
N TRP A 548 -0.49 27.38 -8.08
CA TRP A 548 0.05 26.10 -7.68
C TRP A 548 1.52 26.00 -8.04
N LEU A 549 2.33 25.49 -7.12
CA LEU A 549 3.77 25.33 -7.22
C LEU A 549 4.11 23.88 -6.93
N ARG A 550 4.88 23.22 -7.80
CA ARG A 550 5.34 21.83 -7.61
C ARG A 550 6.84 21.70 -7.86
N ILE A 551 7.45 20.78 -7.12
CA ILE A 551 8.78 20.23 -7.39
C ILE A 551 8.61 18.72 -7.49
N SER A 552 9.06 18.13 -8.59
CA SER A 552 8.94 16.70 -8.89
C SER A 552 10.32 16.11 -9.20
N GLU A 553 10.53 14.83 -8.89
CA GLU A 553 11.65 14.04 -9.40
C GLU A 553 11.13 12.81 -10.14
N ASN A 554 11.72 12.55 -11.31
CA ASN A 554 11.48 11.34 -12.06
C ASN A 554 12.72 10.91 -12.87
N ALA A 555 13.13 9.66 -12.66
CA ALA A 555 14.17 8.96 -13.43
C ALA A 555 15.52 9.68 -13.53
N GLY A 556 15.92 10.39 -12.48
CA GLY A 556 17.15 11.17 -12.39
C GLY A 556 17.01 12.64 -12.82
N THR A 557 15.77 13.16 -12.84
CA THR A 557 15.43 14.51 -13.32
C THR A 557 14.48 15.21 -12.36
N LEU A 558 14.95 16.32 -11.78
CA LEU A 558 14.15 17.28 -11.03
C LEU A 558 13.48 18.29 -11.96
N SER A 559 12.20 18.59 -11.73
CA SER A 559 11.43 19.61 -12.44
C SER A 559 10.78 20.61 -11.48
N TRP A 560 10.71 21.87 -11.90
CA TRP A 560 9.99 22.94 -11.20
C TRP A 560 8.81 23.39 -12.05
N GLU A 561 7.62 23.19 -11.52
CA GLU A 561 6.38 23.29 -12.28
C GLU A 561 5.37 24.22 -11.58
N THR A 562 4.50 24.85 -12.36
CA THR A 562 3.36 25.61 -11.84
C THR A 562 2.06 25.19 -12.50
N SER A 563 0.94 25.42 -11.82
CA SER A 563 -0.40 25.14 -12.36
C SER A 563 -1.43 26.22 -12.00
N ALA A 564 -2.52 26.25 -12.77
CA ALA A 564 -3.71 27.06 -12.51
C ALA A 564 -4.70 26.36 -11.55
N ASP A 565 -4.80 25.04 -11.68
CA ASP A 565 -5.86 24.18 -11.14
C ASP A 565 -5.34 23.07 -10.21
N GLY A 566 -4.04 22.76 -10.26
CA GLY A 566 -3.40 21.68 -9.50
C GLY A 566 -3.21 20.39 -10.30
N THR A 567 -3.77 20.31 -11.51
CA THR A 567 -3.73 19.11 -12.36
C THR A 567 -2.96 19.35 -13.66
N ASN A 568 -3.09 20.53 -14.28
CA ASN A 568 -2.39 20.90 -15.51
C ASN A 568 -1.08 21.63 -15.21
N TRP A 569 0.06 20.93 -15.33
CA TRP A 569 1.37 21.42 -14.91
C TRP A 569 2.23 21.94 -16.06
N THR A 570 2.81 23.13 -15.88
CA THR A 570 3.77 23.76 -16.78
C THR A 570 5.15 23.79 -16.14
N SER A 571 6.14 23.13 -16.75
CA SER A 571 7.54 23.15 -16.29
C SER A 571 8.26 24.43 -16.74
N HIS A 572 8.97 25.07 -15.81
CA HIS A 572 9.77 26.30 -16.04
C HIS A 572 11.27 26.10 -15.88
N ALA A 573 11.68 25.01 -15.23
CA ALA A 573 13.07 24.59 -15.10
C ALA A 573 13.16 23.08 -14.89
N THR A 574 14.25 22.48 -15.37
CA THR A 574 14.63 21.09 -15.05
C THR A 574 16.13 21.03 -14.79
N THR A 575 16.57 20.03 -14.01
CA THR A 575 17.97 19.63 -13.91
C THR A 575 18.07 18.16 -13.52
N SER A 576 19.19 17.49 -13.76
CA SER A 576 19.38 16.13 -13.26
C SER A 576 19.51 16.14 -11.73
N ASP A 577 18.93 15.16 -11.03
CA ASP A 577 19.08 15.05 -9.57
C ASP A 577 20.55 14.95 -9.16
N ALA A 578 21.37 14.20 -9.90
CA ALA A 578 22.82 14.07 -9.74
C ALA A 578 23.61 15.37 -9.97
N SER A 579 22.97 16.45 -10.44
CA SER A 579 23.58 17.80 -10.48
C SER A 579 23.38 18.59 -9.19
N VAL A 580 22.41 18.19 -8.35
CA VAL A 580 22.22 18.72 -7.01
C VAL A 580 23.23 18.04 -6.10
N SER A 581 24.10 18.81 -5.44
CA SER A 581 25.25 18.25 -4.70
C SER A 581 24.91 17.66 -3.33
N PHE A 582 23.67 17.21 -3.13
CA PHE A 582 23.16 16.63 -1.91
C PHE A 582 22.01 15.64 -2.19
N PRO A 583 21.86 14.57 -1.40
CA PRO A 583 20.83 13.57 -1.64
C PRO A 583 19.43 14.13 -1.36
N ILE A 584 18.51 13.82 -2.27
CA ILE A 584 17.09 14.22 -2.24
C ILE A 584 16.16 13.08 -1.75
N GLY A 585 16.73 11.95 -1.33
CA GLY A 585 15.99 10.81 -0.78
C GLY A 585 15.32 11.06 0.57
N THR A 586 15.71 12.11 1.28
CA THR A 586 15.10 12.53 2.56
C THR A 586 15.10 14.05 2.63
N MET A 587 13.92 14.67 2.58
CA MET A 587 13.72 16.12 2.46
C MET A 587 12.63 16.58 3.43
N THR A 588 12.85 17.66 4.17
CA THR A 588 11.77 18.31 4.93
C THR A 588 11.10 19.36 4.08
N TYR A 589 9.78 19.24 3.95
CA TYR A 589 8.90 20.21 3.31
C TYR A 589 8.70 21.43 4.21
N LYS A 590 8.76 22.63 3.62
CA LYS A 590 8.84 23.91 4.32
C LYS A 590 8.10 25.01 3.57
N LEU A 591 7.26 25.76 4.29
CA LEU A 591 6.62 27.00 3.81
C LEU A 591 7.10 28.17 4.68
N GLY A 592 7.25 29.35 4.08
CA GLY A 592 7.64 30.54 4.84
C GLY A 592 7.44 31.85 4.11
N THR A 593 7.51 32.95 4.86
CA THR A 593 7.31 34.31 4.37
C THR A 593 8.08 35.32 5.21
N GLY A 594 8.56 36.41 4.61
CA GLY A 594 9.31 37.43 5.34
C GLY A 594 9.77 38.62 4.52
N TYR A 595 10.64 39.44 5.11
CA TYR A 595 11.25 40.59 4.42
C TYR A 595 12.69 40.88 4.86
N TRP A 596 13.51 41.39 3.93
CA TRP A 596 14.94 41.68 4.18
C TRP A 596 15.27 43.16 4.42
N ARG A 597 14.29 44.07 4.30
CA ARG A 597 14.37 45.46 4.78
C ARG A 597 13.07 45.86 5.48
N PRO A 598 13.07 46.78 6.45
CA PRO A 598 11.84 47.17 7.16
C PRO A 598 10.76 47.72 6.21
N GLU A 599 9.62 47.03 6.12
CA GLU A 599 8.45 47.43 5.34
C GLU A 599 7.33 47.89 6.28
N THR A 600 6.69 49.02 6.00
CA THR A 600 5.62 49.59 6.85
C THR A 600 4.31 48.81 6.79
N ASN A 601 4.07 48.09 5.70
CA ASN A 601 2.97 47.15 5.55
C ASN A 601 3.44 45.95 4.70
N PRO A 602 4.01 44.90 5.32
CA PRO A 602 4.52 43.73 4.60
C PRO A 602 3.40 42.76 4.18
N GLY A 603 2.17 42.95 4.70
CA GLY A 603 1.04 42.08 4.47
C GLY A 603 1.14 40.71 5.13
N THR A 604 0.44 39.74 4.54
CA THR A 604 0.37 38.34 4.93
C THR A 604 0.66 37.45 3.72
N THR A 605 0.86 36.16 3.94
CA THR A 605 0.90 35.14 2.89
C THR A 605 -0.14 34.08 3.23
N VAL A 606 -0.88 33.61 2.23
CA VAL A 606 -1.86 32.53 2.40
C VAL A 606 -1.46 31.34 1.57
N TRP A 607 -1.32 30.20 2.22
CA TRP A 607 -1.03 28.90 1.64
C TRP A 607 -2.23 27.98 1.81
N ASP A 608 -2.38 27.07 0.87
CA ASP A 608 -3.48 26.12 0.75
C ASP A 608 -2.98 24.83 0.08
N ASP A 609 -3.79 23.77 0.09
CA ASP A 609 -3.57 22.53 -0.65
C ASP A 609 -2.12 21.99 -0.58
N ALA A 610 -1.56 21.88 0.63
CA ALA A 610 -0.19 21.40 0.83
C ALA A 610 -0.13 19.88 0.66
N GLY A 611 0.85 19.36 -0.09
CA GLY A 611 0.92 17.92 -0.31
C GLY A 611 2.25 17.36 -0.81
N ALA A 612 2.37 16.05 -0.66
CA ALA A 612 3.32 15.24 -1.40
C ALA A 612 2.60 14.03 -2.00
N THR A 613 3.00 13.65 -3.22
CA THR A 613 2.40 12.56 -4.00
C THR A 613 3.49 11.69 -4.61
N GLY A 614 3.19 10.41 -4.82
CA GLY A 614 4.10 9.47 -5.49
C GLY A 614 3.78 9.33 -6.97
N ASN A 615 4.81 9.26 -7.83
CA ASN A 615 4.69 9.00 -9.27
C ASN A 615 3.71 9.91 -10.04
N TYR A 616 3.84 11.23 -9.92
CA TYR A 616 3.23 12.16 -10.88
C TYR A 616 4.07 12.26 -12.17
N PHE A 617 4.01 11.18 -12.97
CA PHE A 617 4.52 10.99 -14.34
C PHE A 617 6.04 11.13 -14.60
N ALA A 618 6.68 10.05 -15.06
CA ALA A 618 6.61 9.74 -16.49
C ALA A 618 7.08 8.30 -16.84
N THR A 619 6.20 7.32 -16.58
CA THR A 619 5.78 6.55 -17.76
C THR A 619 5.06 7.54 -18.70
N THR A 620 5.23 7.42 -20.02
CA THR A 620 4.35 8.14 -20.95
C THR A 620 2.91 7.95 -20.51
N ALA A 621 2.09 9.00 -20.52
CA ALA A 621 0.66 8.87 -20.29
C ALA A 621 0.07 7.93 -21.36
N VAL A 622 0.01 6.65 -21.04
CA VAL A 622 -0.70 5.66 -21.83
C VAL A 622 -2.15 6.00 -21.57
N ALA A 623 -2.75 6.69 -22.54
CA ALA A 623 -4.17 6.95 -22.62
C ALA A 623 -4.91 5.60 -22.75
N HIS A 624 -5.05 4.92 -21.62
CA HIS A 624 -5.71 3.63 -21.49
C HIS A 624 -7.17 3.91 -21.12
N SER A 625 -8.10 3.44 -21.94
CA SER A 625 -9.52 3.59 -21.63
C SER A 625 -9.85 2.75 -20.41
N LEU A 626 -10.28 3.38 -19.31
CA LEU A 626 -10.86 2.63 -18.20
C LEU A 626 -12.20 2.02 -18.64
N ASP A 627 -12.32 0.71 -18.49
CA ASP A 627 -13.55 -0.02 -18.75
C ASP A 627 -14.56 0.26 -17.62
N VAL A 628 -15.44 1.23 -17.87
CA VAL A 628 -16.52 1.59 -16.94
C VAL A 628 -17.51 0.43 -16.82
N GLY A 629 -17.81 0.05 -15.59
CA GLY A 629 -18.84 -0.90 -15.24
C GLY A 629 -19.78 -0.39 -14.15
N VAL A 630 -20.89 -1.10 -13.98
CA VAL A 630 -21.88 -0.78 -12.95
C VAL A 630 -22.57 -2.05 -12.41
N PHE A 631 -22.87 -2.07 -11.11
CA PHE A 631 -23.93 -2.90 -10.53
C PHE A 631 -25.20 -2.06 -10.36
N VAL A 632 -26.34 -2.59 -10.79
CA VAL A 632 -27.68 -2.07 -10.44
C VAL A 632 -28.57 -3.21 -9.95
N PRO A 633 -29.47 -2.97 -8.97
CA PRO A 633 -30.31 -4.02 -8.40
C PRO A 633 -31.44 -4.45 -9.35
N GLN A 634 -31.63 -5.77 -9.51
CA GLN A 634 -32.61 -6.36 -10.44
C GLN A 634 -34.07 -6.29 -9.96
N ASP A 635 -34.31 -6.05 -8.67
CA ASP A 635 -35.64 -5.96 -8.08
C ASP A 635 -36.35 -4.62 -8.37
N GLY A 636 -35.64 -3.66 -8.97
CA GLY A 636 -36.13 -2.31 -9.24
C GLY A 636 -36.02 -1.35 -8.05
N SER A 637 -35.18 -1.64 -7.05
CA SER A 637 -34.89 -0.69 -5.95
C SER A 637 -33.92 0.44 -6.33
N GLY A 638 -33.45 0.48 -7.58
CA GLY A 638 -32.52 1.47 -8.15
C GLY A 638 -32.84 1.76 -9.62
N GLY A 639 -31.94 2.48 -10.29
CA GLY A 639 -32.04 2.73 -11.74
C GLY A 639 -31.72 1.48 -12.58
N THR A 640 -31.92 1.56 -13.89
CA THR A 640 -31.38 0.55 -14.82
C THR A 640 -29.98 0.92 -15.30
N VAL A 641 -29.24 -0.05 -15.83
CA VAL A 641 -27.93 0.17 -16.49
C VAL A 641 -28.02 1.23 -17.61
N ASN A 642 -29.20 1.37 -18.23
CA ASN A 642 -29.42 2.37 -19.27
C ASN A 642 -29.72 3.76 -18.70
N ASP A 643 -30.36 3.86 -17.53
CA ASP A 643 -30.55 5.14 -16.83
C ASP A 643 -29.17 5.68 -16.41
N PHE A 644 -28.37 4.87 -15.71
CA PHE A 644 -26.97 5.18 -15.33
C PHE A 644 -26.14 5.66 -16.53
N ALA A 645 -26.15 4.91 -17.64
CA ALA A 645 -25.41 5.27 -18.86
C ALA A 645 -25.96 6.54 -19.56
N SER A 646 -27.25 6.83 -19.41
CA SER A 646 -27.88 8.04 -19.98
C SER A 646 -27.70 9.30 -19.12
N GLN A 647 -27.52 9.13 -17.81
CA GLN A 647 -27.18 10.18 -16.85
C GLN A 647 -25.69 10.55 -17.02
N SER A 648 -24.80 9.57 -16.81
CA SER A 648 -23.34 9.75 -16.83
C SER A 648 -22.69 9.95 -18.19
N GLY A 649 -23.43 9.69 -19.28
CA GLY A 649 -22.84 9.56 -20.63
C GLY A 649 -21.91 8.34 -20.81
N ALA A 650 -21.74 7.50 -19.79
CA ALA A 650 -20.72 6.45 -19.78
C ALA A 650 -21.01 5.31 -20.76
N GLN A 651 -19.98 4.91 -21.51
CA GLN A 651 -19.98 3.64 -22.26
C GLN A 651 -19.76 2.47 -21.30
N VAL A 652 -20.80 2.11 -20.54
CA VAL A 652 -20.79 0.96 -19.63
C VAL A 652 -20.47 -0.32 -20.40
N LYS A 653 -19.26 -0.85 -20.21
CA LYS A 653 -18.77 -2.11 -20.79
C LYS A 653 -19.05 -3.31 -19.91
N ASN A 654 -18.99 -3.16 -18.57
CA ASN A 654 -19.15 -4.27 -17.62
C ASN A 654 -20.43 -4.10 -16.79
N VAL A 655 -21.18 -5.19 -16.58
CA VAL A 655 -22.37 -5.19 -15.71
C VAL A 655 -22.21 -6.25 -14.62
N LEU A 656 -21.99 -5.82 -13.38
CA LEU A 656 -21.86 -6.70 -12.23
C LEU A 656 -23.23 -7.08 -11.68
N GLN A 657 -23.38 -8.36 -11.36
CA GLN A 657 -24.57 -8.94 -10.75
C GLN A 657 -24.20 -10.11 -9.82
N PHE A 658 -24.94 -10.24 -8.73
CA PHE A 658 -24.73 -11.25 -7.69
C PHE A 658 -25.71 -12.40 -7.86
N TYR A 659 -25.20 -13.63 -7.72
CA TYR A 659 -25.96 -14.86 -7.83
C TYR A 659 -25.46 -15.90 -6.84
N SER A 660 -26.38 -16.61 -6.20
CA SER A 660 -26.01 -17.69 -5.31
C SER A 660 -25.76 -19.00 -6.08
N LEU A 661 -24.85 -19.83 -5.59
CA LEU A 661 -24.48 -21.10 -6.23
C LEU A 661 -25.68 -22.05 -6.49
N PRO A 662 -26.67 -22.22 -5.59
CA PRO A 662 -27.88 -23.02 -5.83
C PRO A 662 -28.84 -22.43 -6.86
N ASP A 663 -28.67 -21.18 -7.30
CA ASP A 663 -29.59 -20.55 -8.24
C ASP A 663 -29.58 -21.26 -9.62
N ALA A 664 -30.66 -21.05 -10.36
CA ALA A 664 -30.70 -21.35 -11.78
C ALA A 664 -29.84 -20.32 -12.54
N VAL A 665 -29.01 -20.80 -13.47
CA VAL A 665 -28.11 -19.93 -14.24
C VAL A 665 -28.93 -18.91 -15.03
N PRO A 666 -28.70 -17.59 -14.88
CA PRO A 666 -29.63 -16.51 -15.27
C PRO A 666 -29.52 -16.14 -16.76
N VAL A 667 -29.54 -17.14 -17.63
CA VAL A 667 -29.19 -17.06 -19.07
C VAL A 667 -29.91 -15.93 -19.81
N ASP A 668 -31.20 -15.72 -19.60
CA ASP A 668 -31.97 -14.68 -20.30
C ASP A 668 -31.47 -13.27 -19.98
N ASN A 669 -31.07 -13.01 -18.73
CA ASN A 669 -30.51 -11.73 -18.32
C ASN A 669 -29.04 -11.57 -18.76
N LEU A 670 -28.22 -12.64 -18.72
CA LEU A 670 -26.87 -12.61 -19.29
C LEU A 670 -26.92 -12.30 -20.80
N ASN A 671 -27.89 -12.88 -21.51
CA ASN A 671 -28.18 -12.59 -22.91
C ASN A 671 -28.63 -11.14 -23.12
N ALA A 672 -29.43 -10.57 -22.22
CA ALA A 672 -29.86 -9.17 -22.31
C ALA A 672 -28.71 -8.18 -22.13
N ILE A 673 -27.76 -8.47 -21.22
CA ILE A 673 -26.53 -7.69 -21.01
C ILE A 673 -25.66 -7.73 -22.27
N ASN A 674 -25.38 -8.93 -22.80
CA ASN A 674 -24.60 -9.09 -24.02
C ASN A 674 -25.29 -8.48 -25.26
N ALA A 675 -26.61 -8.57 -25.37
CA ALA A 675 -27.39 -7.93 -26.44
C ALA A 675 -27.37 -6.39 -26.38
N ALA A 676 -27.06 -5.81 -25.22
CA ALA A 676 -26.79 -4.38 -25.06
C ALA A 676 -25.32 -4.00 -25.36
N GLY A 677 -24.49 -4.94 -25.82
CA GLY A 677 -23.07 -4.72 -26.11
C GLY A 677 -22.16 -4.72 -24.88
N ARG A 678 -22.58 -5.34 -23.78
CA ARG A 678 -21.89 -5.32 -22.48
C ARG A 678 -21.45 -6.71 -22.03
N THR A 679 -20.36 -6.80 -21.27
CA THR A 679 -19.88 -8.04 -20.64
C THR A 679 -20.59 -8.28 -19.31
N PRO A 680 -21.22 -9.45 -19.09
CA PRO A 680 -21.71 -9.82 -17.77
C PRO A 680 -20.55 -10.16 -16.81
N VAL A 681 -20.57 -9.58 -15.61
CA VAL A 681 -19.69 -9.92 -14.48
C VAL A 681 -20.55 -10.60 -13.41
N ILE A 682 -20.24 -11.86 -13.11
CA ILE A 682 -21.03 -12.73 -12.26
C ILE A 682 -20.29 -12.91 -10.93
N ALA A 683 -20.76 -12.25 -9.87
CA ALA A 683 -20.36 -12.56 -8.50
C ALA A 683 -21.08 -13.84 -8.07
N LEU A 684 -20.35 -14.95 -8.00
CA LEU A 684 -20.91 -16.27 -7.68
C LEU A 684 -20.65 -16.62 -6.20
N GLU A 685 -21.73 -16.64 -5.42
CA GLU A 685 -21.69 -16.71 -3.97
C GLU A 685 -22.16 -18.09 -3.46
N PRO A 686 -21.28 -18.95 -2.91
CA PRO A 686 -21.71 -20.19 -2.27
C PRO A 686 -22.31 -19.93 -0.88
N TRP A 687 -23.57 -19.49 -0.80
CA TRP A 687 -24.30 -19.33 0.48
C TRP A 687 -25.82 -19.20 0.33
N ASP A 688 -26.59 -19.31 1.42
CA ASP A 688 -27.91 -18.66 1.48
C ASP A 688 -27.73 -17.19 1.89
N PRO A 689 -28.09 -16.19 1.06
CA PRO A 689 -27.98 -14.77 1.41
C PRO A 689 -28.82 -14.36 2.64
N ALA A 690 -29.85 -15.12 3.00
CA ALA A 690 -30.63 -14.90 4.21
C ALA A 690 -29.98 -15.50 5.48
N GLY A 691 -28.93 -16.32 5.34
CA GLY A 691 -28.29 -17.06 6.44
C GLY A 691 -27.12 -16.34 7.13
N GLY A 692 -26.56 -15.28 6.52
CA GLY A 692 -25.40 -14.56 7.06
C GLY A 692 -24.09 -15.38 7.06
N PRO A 693 -23.03 -14.97 7.79
CA PRO A 693 -21.70 -15.61 7.72
C PRO A 693 -21.63 -17.03 8.30
N ASN A 694 -22.44 -17.34 9.32
CA ASN A 694 -22.35 -18.61 10.07
C ASN A 694 -23.10 -19.75 9.34
N GLN A 695 -22.44 -20.31 8.32
CA GLN A 695 -23.00 -21.31 7.42
C GLN A 695 -21.96 -22.40 7.11
N PRO A 696 -21.66 -23.32 8.04
CA PRO A 696 -20.58 -24.30 7.89
C PRO A 696 -20.78 -25.29 6.72
N GLN A 697 -22.02 -25.51 6.27
CA GLN A 697 -22.35 -26.26 5.04
C GLN A 697 -21.80 -25.62 3.76
N TRP A 698 -21.44 -24.33 3.82
CA TRP A 698 -20.82 -23.56 2.75
C TRP A 698 -19.35 -23.20 3.04
N SER A 699 -18.75 -23.79 4.08
CA SER A 699 -17.32 -23.62 4.36
C SER A 699 -16.45 -24.12 3.20
N LEU A 700 -15.27 -23.54 3.03
CA LEU A 700 -14.32 -23.88 1.98
C LEU A 700 -13.96 -25.38 1.99
N SER A 701 -13.96 -26.00 3.17
CA SER A 701 -13.74 -27.44 3.34
C SER A 701 -14.76 -28.29 2.57
N THR A 702 -16.04 -27.87 2.50
CA THR A 702 -17.10 -28.59 1.77
C THR A 702 -16.96 -28.42 0.25
N ILE A 703 -16.50 -27.24 -0.20
CA ILE A 703 -16.20 -26.94 -1.61
C ILE A 703 -15.02 -27.81 -2.07
N VAL A 704 -13.91 -27.83 -1.31
CA VAL A 704 -12.73 -28.66 -1.61
C VAL A 704 -13.03 -30.16 -1.55
N ALA A 705 -13.97 -30.59 -0.71
CA ALA A 705 -14.45 -31.97 -0.65
C ALA A 705 -15.39 -32.36 -1.81
N GLY A 706 -15.69 -31.45 -2.73
CA GLY A 706 -16.56 -31.70 -3.89
C GLY A 706 -18.06 -31.72 -3.59
N THR A 707 -18.49 -31.26 -2.40
CA THR A 707 -19.89 -31.33 -1.94
C THR A 707 -20.86 -30.59 -2.89
N HIS A 708 -20.37 -29.50 -3.49
CA HIS A 708 -21.15 -28.57 -4.31
C HIS A 708 -20.86 -28.71 -5.81
N ASP A 709 -20.16 -29.77 -6.22
CA ASP A 709 -19.72 -29.99 -7.60
C ASP A 709 -20.90 -30.12 -8.58
N GLY A 710 -22.06 -30.58 -8.14
CA GLY A 710 -23.26 -30.66 -8.96
C GLY A 710 -23.77 -29.28 -9.41
N ASP A 711 -23.78 -28.30 -8.51
CA ASP A 711 -24.13 -26.91 -8.82
C ASP A 711 -23.02 -26.25 -9.65
N LEU A 712 -21.76 -26.43 -9.27
CA LEU A 712 -20.61 -25.90 -10.04
C LEU A 712 -20.57 -26.45 -11.47
N GLN A 713 -20.90 -27.73 -11.68
CA GLN A 713 -21.03 -28.33 -13.01
C GLN A 713 -22.26 -27.81 -13.77
N ARG A 714 -23.40 -27.50 -13.11
CA ARG A 714 -24.54 -26.81 -13.75
C ARG A 714 -24.11 -25.45 -14.29
N TRP A 715 -23.43 -24.65 -13.47
CA TRP A 715 -22.90 -23.34 -13.85
C TRP A 715 -21.89 -23.47 -15.00
N ALA A 716 -20.88 -24.33 -14.87
CA ALA A 716 -19.86 -24.55 -15.90
C ALA A 716 -20.47 -24.98 -17.25
N THR A 717 -21.31 -26.00 -17.25
CA THR A 717 -21.90 -26.55 -18.49
C THR A 717 -22.88 -25.60 -19.15
N THR A 718 -23.60 -24.76 -18.39
CA THR A 718 -24.52 -23.77 -18.95
C THR A 718 -23.80 -22.54 -19.48
N LEU A 719 -22.82 -21.99 -18.74
CA LEU A 719 -22.03 -20.85 -19.21
C LEU A 719 -21.24 -21.18 -20.48
N LYS A 720 -20.81 -22.44 -20.65
CA LYS A 720 -20.21 -22.96 -21.90
C LYS A 720 -21.10 -22.82 -23.14
N THR A 721 -22.42 -22.76 -22.99
CA THR A 721 -23.35 -22.63 -24.13
C THR A 721 -23.49 -21.20 -24.65
N LEU A 722 -22.98 -20.21 -23.91
CA LEU A 722 -23.08 -18.80 -24.28
C LEU A 722 -22.05 -18.47 -25.38
N PRO A 723 -22.45 -17.89 -26.52
CA PRO A 723 -21.54 -17.59 -27.64
C PRO A 723 -20.69 -16.31 -27.42
N TYR A 724 -20.53 -15.88 -26.17
CA TYR A 724 -19.88 -14.65 -25.75
C TYR A 724 -19.11 -14.84 -24.43
N GLN A 725 -18.23 -13.90 -24.12
CA GLN A 725 -17.42 -13.91 -22.89
C GLN A 725 -18.26 -13.48 -21.69
N VAL A 726 -18.06 -14.14 -20.55
CA VAL A 726 -18.51 -13.68 -19.23
C VAL A 726 -17.32 -13.60 -18.27
N ILE A 727 -17.36 -12.68 -17.31
CA ILE A 727 -16.40 -12.63 -16.22
C ILE A 727 -17.05 -13.29 -15.00
N LEU A 728 -16.34 -14.19 -14.32
CA LEU A 728 -16.78 -14.90 -13.13
C LEU A 728 -15.89 -14.48 -11.95
N ARG A 729 -16.52 -13.98 -10.89
CA ARG A 729 -15.91 -13.45 -9.67
C ARG A 729 -16.41 -14.25 -8.45
N PRO A 730 -16.01 -15.54 -8.33
CA PRO A 730 -16.52 -16.42 -7.28
C PRO A 730 -15.87 -16.09 -5.93
N MET A 731 -16.62 -16.22 -4.82
CA MET A 731 -16.07 -16.11 -3.46
C MET A 731 -15.20 -14.85 -3.23
N HIS A 732 -15.74 -13.67 -3.54
CA HIS A 732 -15.08 -12.36 -3.40
C HIS A 732 -14.96 -11.91 -1.93
N GLU A 733 -14.23 -10.81 -1.67
CA GLU A 733 -13.96 -10.23 -0.34
C GLU A 733 -13.48 -11.27 0.71
N MET A 734 -12.75 -12.29 0.25
CA MET A 734 -12.37 -13.46 1.05
C MET A 734 -11.40 -13.18 2.21
N ASN A 735 -10.77 -11.99 2.19
CA ASN A 735 -9.95 -11.44 3.26
C ASN A 735 -10.75 -10.73 4.37
N GLY A 736 -12.04 -10.49 4.14
CA GLY A 736 -12.99 -9.95 5.11
C GLY A 736 -13.43 -10.98 6.16
N SER A 737 -14.58 -10.73 6.80
CA SER A 737 -15.13 -11.60 7.85
C SER A 737 -16.65 -11.81 7.79
N TRP A 738 -17.32 -11.27 6.77
CA TRP A 738 -18.78 -11.23 6.64
C TRP A 738 -19.38 -12.33 5.76
N TYR A 739 -18.55 -13.09 5.03
CA TYR A 739 -18.98 -14.14 4.11
C TYR A 739 -18.65 -15.56 4.58
N PRO A 740 -19.49 -16.58 4.31
CA PRO A 740 -19.25 -17.97 4.72
C PRO A 740 -17.97 -18.62 4.19
N TRP A 741 -17.42 -18.10 3.09
CA TRP A 741 -16.19 -18.54 2.42
C TRP A 741 -14.96 -17.70 2.78
N ALA A 742 -15.10 -16.65 3.60
CA ALA A 742 -13.96 -15.82 4.02
C ALA A 742 -13.05 -16.56 5.01
N ALA A 743 -11.75 -16.25 5.01
CA ALA A 743 -10.79 -16.89 5.91
C ALA A 743 -11.08 -16.56 7.38
N GLY A 744 -10.96 -17.56 8.26
CA GLY A 744 -11.32 -17.45 9.69
C GLY A 744 -12.82 -17.65 9.99
N VAL A 745 -13.72 -17.50 9.02
CA VAL A 745 -15.16 -17.77 9.17
C VAL A 745 -15.42 -19.28 9.02
N ASN A 746 -16.38 -19.87 9.75
CA ASN A 746 -16.76 -21.30 9.65
C ASN A 746 -15.60 -22.34 9.79
N GLY A 747 -14.44 -21.95 10.32
CA GLY A 747 -13.24 -22.80 10.38
C GLY A 747 -12.37 -22.78 9.10
N ASN A 748 -12.67 -21.89 8.15
CA ASN A 748 -11.91 -21.67 6.92
C ASN A 748 -10.47 -21.22 7.18
N THR A 749 -9.51 -21.71 6.39
CA THR A 749 -8.14 -21.17 6.32
C THR A 749 -7.85 -20.52 4.97
N ALA A 750 -6.84 -19.65 4.90
CA ALA A 750 -6.40 -19.05 3.64
C ALA A 750 -5.95 -20.10 2.61
N ASP A 751 -5.30 -21.16 3.07
CA ASP A 751 -4.82 -22.27 2.22
C ASP A 751 -6.01 -23.09 1.66
N GLN A 752 -7.11 -23.22 2.42
CA GLN A 752 -8.37 -23.78 1.93
C GLN A 752 -9.05 -22.88 0.89
N TYR A 753 -8.87 -21.54 0.96
CA TYR A 753 -9.41 -20.64 -0.06
C TYR A 753 -8.70 -20.85 -1.40
N VAL A 754 -7.37 -20.90 -1.36
CA VAL A 754 -6.54 -21.22 -2.53
C VAL A 754 -6.97 -22.58 -3.12
N ALA A 755 -7.15 -23.60 -2.29
CA ALA A 755 -7.62 -24.92 -2.74
C ALA A 755 -9.04 -24.87 -3.35
N ALA A 756 -9.99 -24.17 -2.73
CA ALA A 756 -11.37 -24.05 -3.20
C ALA A 756 -11.45 -23.32 -4.55
N TRP A 757 -10.70 -22.22 -4.71
CA TRP A 757 -10.59 -21.50 -5.98
C TRP A 757 -10.05 -22.39 -7.09
N GLN A 758 -8.92 -23.06 -6.84
CA GLN A 758 -8.30 -23.96 -7.81
C GLN A 758 -9.23 -25.12 -8.18
N HIS A 759 -9.99 -25.67 -7.24
CA HIS A 759 -11.00 -26.70 -7.49
C HIS A 759 -12.11 -26.22 -8.42
N ILE A 760 -12.73 -25.07 -8.13
CA ILE A 760 -13.78 -24.47 -8.99
C ILE A 760 -13.25 -24.21 -10.40
N HIS A 761 -12.07 -23.60 -10.54
CA HIS A 761 -11.43 -23.37 -11.83
C HIS A 761 -11.13 -24.68 -12.58
N ASN A 762 -10.63 -25.71 -11.87
CA ASN A 762 -10.33 -27.01 -12.46
C ASN A 762 -11.59 -27.71 -12.99
N LEU A 763 -12.73 -27.60 -12.31
CA LEU A 763 -14.02 -28.14 -12.78
C LEU A 763 -14.45 -27.50 -14.10
N PHE A 764 -14.41 -26.16 -14.19
CA PHE A 764 -14.74 -25.42 -15.40
C PHE A 764 -13.77 -25.75 -16.55
N ASN A 765 -12.47 -25.80 -16.28
CA ASN A 765 -11.47 -26.18 -17.27
C ASN A 765 -11.67 -27.64 -17.76
N THR A 766 -12.01 -28.57 -16.86
CA THR A 766 -12.31 -29.98 -17.19
C THR A 766 -13.60 -30.13 -17.99
N ALA A 767 -14.62 -29.31 -17.70
CA ALA A 767 -15.81 -29.19 -18.53
C ALA A 767 -15.52 -28.52 -19.89
N GLY A 768 -14.32 -27.99 -20.11
CA GLY A 768 -13.89 -27.31 -21.33
C GLY A 768 -14.62 -25.98 -21.55
N VAL A 769 -14.80 -25.20 -20.48
CA VAL A 769 -15.35 -23.83 -20.55
C VAL A 769 -14.22 -22.88 -20.92
N THR A 770 -14.30 -22.23 -22.09
CA THR A 770 -13.24 -21.34 -22.63
C THR A 770 -13.68 -19.89 -22.80
N ASN A 771 -14.94 -19.57 -22.46
CA ASN A 771 -15.54 -18.24 -22.57
C ASN A 771 -15.75 -17.56 -21.19
N VAL A 772 -15.27 -18.18 -20.11
CA VAL A 772 -15.25 -17.59 -18.77
C VAL A 772 -13.89 -16.98 -18.50
N LYS A 773 -13.88 -15.74 -17.99
CA LYS A 773 -12.71 -15.04 -17.45
C LYS A 773 -12.76 -14.99 -15.93
N TRP A 774 -11.63 -15.24 -15.26
CA TRP A 774 -11.57 -15.38 -13.80
C TRP A 774 -11.11 -14.09 -13.13
N MET A 775 -11.99 -13.46 -12.34
CA MET A 775 -11.71 -12.25 -11.59
C MET A 775 -11.56 -12.54 -10.10
N TRP A 776 -10.33 -12.49 -9.57
CA TRP A 776 -10.05 -12.73 -8.15
C TRP A 776 -10.04 -11.40 -7.39
N ALA A 777 -11.04 -11.17 -6.53
CA ALA A 777 -11.35 -9.87 -5.93
C ALA A 777 -11.38 -9.92 -4.39
N PRO A 778 -10.30 -9.50 -3.70
CA PRO A 778 -10.30 -9.15 -2.27
C PRO A 778 -10.96 -7.78 -2.01
N ASN A 779 -11.39 -7.54 -0.78
CA ASN A 779 -11.67 -6.20 -0.24
C ASN A 779 -10.32 -5.45 -0.06
N THR A 780 -10.33 -4.11 -0.02
CA THR A 780 -9.17 -3.32 0.44
C THR A 780 -8.63 -3.81 1.80
N PRO A 781 -7.30 -3.79 2.04
CA PRO A 781 -6.75 -4.25 3.31
C PRO A 781 -7.19 -3.34 4.46
N TYR A 782 -7.42 -3.94 5.63
CA TYR A 782 -7.73 -3.22 6.86
C TYR A 782 -7.19 -3.98 8.08
N ALA A 783 -7.11 -3.32 9.24
CA ALA A 783 -6.59 -3.90 10.47
C ALA A 783 -7.38 -5.16 10.89
N GLY A 784 -6.73 -6.34 10.83
CA GLY A 784 -7.35 -7.63 11.13
C GLY A 784 -7.98 -8.36 9.94
N SER A 785 -7.89 -7.82 8.72
CA SER A 785 -8.13 -8.57 7.49
C SER A 785 -7.05 -9.64 7.26
N THR A 786 -7.37 -10.69 6.49
CA THR A 786 -6.34 -11.66 6.07
C THR A 786 -5.48 -11.06 4.96
N PRO A 787 -4.13 -11.11 5.02
CA PRO A 787 -3.26 -10.53 3.98
C PRO A 787 -3.62 -11.04 2.58
N ILE A 788 -3.75 -10.13 1.61
CA ILE A 788 -4.23 -10.44 0.25
C ILE A 788 -3.30 -11.46 -0.41
N THR A 789 -2.00 -11.28 -0.23
CA THR A 789 -0.95 -12.22 -0.66
C THR A 789 -1.11 -13.67 -0.17
N ARG A 790 -1.76 -13.92 0.97
CA ARG A 790 -2.01 -15.28 1.50
C ARG A 790 -3.18 -16.01 0.85
N LEU A 791 -4.02 -15.30 0.10
CA LEU A 791 -5.26 -15.81 -0.49
C LEU A 791 -5.16 -15.97 -2.02
N PHE A 792 -4.04 -15.56 -2.61
CA PHE A 792 -3.85 -15.57 -4.06
C PHE A 792 -3.73 -17.00 -4.60
N PRO A 793 -4.61 -17.46 -5.50
CA PRO A 793 -4.60 -18.83 -5.99
C PRO A 793 -3.46 -19.14 -6.98
N GLY A 794 -2.71 -18.13 -7.41
CA GLY A 794 -1.64 -18.23 -8.41
C GLY A 794 -2.09 -17.81 -9.81
N ALA A 795 -1.22 -17.11 -10.54
CA ALA A 795 -1.57 -16.40 -11.79
C ALA A 795 -2.16 -17.27 -12.91
N ARG A 796 -1.94 -18.60 -12.88
CA ARG A 796 -2.54 -19.54 -13.86
C ARG A 796 -4.04 -19.82 -13.66
N TYR A 797 -4.65 -19.25 -12.61
CA TYR A 797 -6.05 -19.44 -12.22
C TYR A 797 -6.86 -18.13 -12.24
N VAL A 798 -6.29 -17.05 -12.77
CA VAL A 798 -6.82 -15.68 -12.69
C VAL A 798 -6.54 -14.98 -14.02
N ASP A 799 -7.55 -14.32 -14.59
CA ASP A 799 -7.40 -13.45 -15.76
C ASP A 799 -7.38 -11.97 -15.39
N ILE A 800 -8.04 -11.59 -14.29
CA ILE A 800 -8.20 -10.21 -13.81
C ILE A 800 -8.01 -10.22 -12.29
N VAL A 801 -7.20 -9.31 -11.75
CA VAL A 801 -7.18 -9.07 -10.29
C VAL A 801 -8.14 -7.93 -9.96
N GLY A 802 -9.16 -8.25 -9.17
CA GLY A 802 -10.14 -7.29 -8.67
C GLY A 802 -9.67 -6.63 -7.37
N ILE A 803 -10.30 -5.53 -6.98
CA ILE A 803 -10.32 -5.03 -5.62
C ILE A 803 -11.64 -4.33 -5.32
N ASP A 804 -12.26 -4.65 -4.19
CA ASP A 804 -13.53 -4.10 -3.74
C ASP A 804 -13.28 -3.07 -2.63
N GLY A 805 -13.89 -1.89 -2.67
CA GLY A 805 -13.63 -0.84 -1.68
C GLY A 805 -14.60 0.34 -1.70
N TYR A 806 -15.07 0.73 -0.50
CA TYR A 806 -16.12 1.73 -0.33
C TYR A 806 -15.72 2.83 0.67
N ASN A 807 -16.00 4.10 0.33
CA ASN A 807 -15.94 5.22 1.29
C ASN A 807 -17.27 5.32 2.04
N TRP A 808 -17.32 4.75 3.24
CA TRP A 808 -18.51 4.71 4.11
C TRP A 808 -18.91 6.08 4.66
N GLY A 809 -18.08 7.11 4.45
CA GLY A 809 -18.25 8.44 5.01
C GLY A 809 -18.16 8.45 6.53
N ASN A 810 -18.53 9.57 7.13
CA ASN A 810 -18.43 9.75 8.58
C ASN A 810 -19.51 8.97 9.36
N ASN A 811 -19.14 8.56 10.57
CA ASN A 811 -20.00 8.05 11.64
C ASN A 811 -20.83 6.79 11.32
N TRP A 812 -20.39 5.94 10.38
CA TRP A 812 -21.01 4.64 10.13
C TRP A 812 -20.18 3.53 10.80
N VAL A 813 -20.68 2.96 11.90
CA VAL A 813 -20.00 1.88 12.65
C VAL A 813 -18.51 2.19 12.89
N ASP A 814 -18.27 3.35 13.50
CA ASP A 814 -16.95 3.94 13.81
C ASP A 814 -16.00 4.15 12.60
N ARG A 815 -16.51 4.08 11.37
CA ARG A 815 -15.77 4.48 10.15
C ARG A 815 -15.80 5.99 9.96
N ALA A 816 -14.69 6.50 9.43
CA ALA A 816 -14.50 7.88 9.01
C ALA A 816 -14.47 7.97 7.47
N TRP A 817 -14.57 9.21 6.96
CA TRP A 817 -14.30 9.51 5.56
C TRP A 817 -12.91 9.03 5.11
N VAL A 818 -12.81 8.48 3.90
CA VAL A 818 -11.54 8.09 3.28
C VAL A 818 -11.53 8.41 1.79
N ASP A 819 -10.55 9.20 1.34
CA ASP A 819 -10.39 9.57 -0.07
C ASP A 819 -9.88 8.39 -0.94
N PRO A 820 -10.11 8.39 -2.27
CA PRO A 820 -9.92 7.21 -3.12
C PRO A 820 -8.49 6.66 -3.08
N ALA A 821 -7.49 7.54 -3.15
CA ALA A 821 -6.09 7.15 -3.10
C ALA A 821 -5.73 6.46 -1.78
N ALA A 822 -6.26 6.95 -0.64
CA ALA A 822 -6.03 6.32 0.66
C ALA A 822 -6.75 4.97 0.80
N LEU A 823 -7.95 4.85 0.22
CA LEU A 823 -8.75 3.63 0.22
C LEU A 823 -8.10 2.49 -0.60
N PHE A 824 -7.66 2.78 -1.83
CA PHE A 824 -7.25 1.74 -2.78
C PHE A 824 -5.75 1.47 -2.85
N SER A 825 -4.88 2.45 -2.55
CA SER A 825 -3.44 2.33 -2.85
C SER A 825 -2.74 1.18 -2.12
N GLU A 826 -3.14 0.83 -0.90
CA GLU A 826 -2.49 -0.26 -0.16
C GLU A 826 -2.80 -1.62 -0.78
N GLY A 827 -4.08 -1.91 -1.04
CA GLY A 827 -4.47 -3.16 -1.68
C GLY A 827 -3.97 -3.26 -3.12
N ILE A 828 -3.97 -2.17 -3.89
CA ILE A 828 -3.41 -2.16 -5.24
C ILE A 828 -1.90 -2.40 -5.23
N ARG A 829 -1.15 -1.92 -4.23
CA ARG A 829 0.27 -2.30 -4.03
C ARG A 829 0.43 -3.79 -3.66
N GLU A 830 -0.43 -4.35 -2.81
CA GLU A 830 -0.43 -5.81 -2.57
C GLU A 830 -0.69 -6.60 -3.86
N LEU A 831 -1.68 -6.21 -4.68
CA LEU A 831 -1.95 -6.84 -5.97
C LEU A 831 -0.78 -6.73 -6.95
N GLN A 832 -0.15 -5.56 -7.06
CA GLN A 832 1.03 -5.36 -7.89
C GLN A 832 2.23 -6.19 -7.40
N SER A 833 2.38 -6.38 -6.08
CA SER A 833 3.46 -7.21 -5.50
C SER A 833 3.40 -8.69 -5.89
N LEU A 834 2.23 -9.18 -6.35
CA LEU A 834 2.06 -10.52 -6.90
C LEU A 834 2.78 -10.70 -8.26
N ASN A 835 3.25 -9.61 -8.88
CA ASN A 835 4.05 -9.59 -10.13
C ASN A 835 3.42 -10.41 -11.29
N THR A 836 2.09 -10.41 -11.38
CA THR A 836 1.34 -11.27 -12.31
C THR A 836 1.32 -10.75 -13.76
N GLY A 837 1.44 -9.42 -13.94
CA GLY A 837 1.19 -8.76 -15.22
C GLY A 837 -0.28 -8.79 -15.69
N LEU A 838 -1.21 -9.23 -14.84
CA LEU A 838 -2.64 -9.29 -15.14
C LEU A 838 -3.29 -7.89 -15.02
N PRO A 839 -4.36 -7.60 -15.77
CA PRO A 839 -5.14 -6.38 -15.60
C PRO A 839 -5.73 -6.28 -14.19
N ILE A 840 -5.60 -5.09 -13.60
CA ILE A 840 -6.24 -4.71 -12.34
C ILE A 840 -7.59 -4.06 -12.67
N MET A 841 -8.63 -4.36 -11.89
CA MET A 841 -9.93 -3.69 -11.95
C MET A 841 -10.40 -3.37 -10.53
N ILE A 842 -10.97 -2.19 -10.31
CA ILE A 842 -11.71 -1.93 -9.07
C ILE A 842 -13.08 -2.57 -9.23
N SER A 843 -13.24 -3.79 -8.71
CA SER A 843 -14.33 -4.70 -9.04
C SER A 843 -15.64 -4.36 -8.33
N GLU A 844 -15.58 -3.57 -7.25
CA GLU A 844 -16.69 -2.86 -6.64
C GLU A 844 -16.22 -1.56 -6.00
N MET A 845 -16.99 -0.48 -6.16
CA MET A 845 -16.75 0.78 -5.46
C MET A 845 -17.99 1.63 -5.27
N GLY A 846 -17.95 2.49 -4.24
CA GLY A 846 -18.90 3.58 -4.05
C GLY A 846 -18.47 4.54 -2.95
N SER A 847 -18.97 5.76 -2.99
CA SER A 847 -18.84 6.74 -1.90
C SER A 847 -20.20 7.11 -1.36
N ALA A 848 -20.29 7.20 -0.04
CA ALA A 848 -21.42 7.82 0.64
C ALA A 848 -21.40 9.35 0.44
N GLU A 849 -22.57 9.97 0.58
CA GLU A 849 -22.66 11.40 0.88
C GLU A 849 -22.18 11.68 2.31
N ASP A 850 -21.51 12.82 2.52
CA ASP A 850 -21.18 13.33 3.85
C ASP A 850 -22.33 14.23 4.34
N GLY A 851 -22.93 13.88 5.49
CA GLY A 851 -24.03 14.65 6.06
C GLY A 851 -23.61 16.01 6.65
N ALA A 852 -22.29 16.23 6.80
CA ALA A 852 -21.73 17.51 7.23
C ALA A 852 -21.43 18.45 6.05
N ASP A 853 -21.14 17.93 4.86
CA ASP A 853 -20.71 18.70 3.70
C ASP A 853 -21.08 18.03 2.35
N PRO A 854 -22.04 18.60 1.59
CA PRO A 854 -22.54 18.00 0.37
C PRO A 854 -21.61 18.15 -0.86
N THR A 855 -20.44 18.80 -0.77
CA THR A 855 -19.47 18.79 -1.89
C THR A 855 -18.58 17.55 -1.88
N ARG A 856 -18.33 16.95 -0.71
CA ARG A 856 -17.24 15.98 -0.53
C ARG A 856 -17.39 14.72 -1.37
N LYS A 857 -18.61 14.24 -1.66
CA LYS A 857 -18.81 13.10 -2.60
C LYS A 857 -18.47 13.46 -4.05
N ALA A 858 -18.77 14.68 -4.48
CA ALA A 858 -18.39 15.16 -5.80
C ALA A 858 -16.85 15.24 -5.91
N GLU A 859 -16.20 15.85 -4.91
CA GLU A 859 -14.74 15.88 -4.82
C GLU A 859 -14.11 14.48 -4.79
N TRP A 860 -14.72 13.54 -4.06
CA TRP A 860 -14.27 12.14 -4.01
C TRP A 860 -14.28 11.48 -5.39
N ILE A 861 -15.33 11.73 -6.17
CA ILE A 861 -15.45 11.22 -7.53
C ILE A 861 -14.40 11.86 -8.43
N THR A 862 -14.21 13.18 -8.37
CA THR A 862 -13.13 13.87 -9.13
C THR A 862 -11.74 13.34 -8.75
N ARG A 863 -11.44 13.21 -7.44
CA ARG A 863 -10.19 12.61 -6.93
C ARG A 863 -10.04 11.13 -7.31
N PHE A 864 -11.14 10.42 -7.57
CA PHE A 864 -11.10 9.02 -8.01
C PHE A 864 -10.67 8.93 -9.47
N PHE A 865 -11.22 9.75 -10.36
CA PHE A 865 -10.81 9.77 -11.77
C PHE A 865 -9.35 10.22 -11.91
N ASP A 866 -8.92 11.27 -11.20
CA ASP A 866 -7.49 11.67 -11.13
C ASP A 866 -6.62 10.49 -10.67
N TYR A 867 -6.93 9.89 -9.52
CA TYR A 867 -6.20 8.74 -9.01
C TYR A 867 -6.14 7.58 -10.02
N ALA A 868 -7.26 7.25 -10.66
CA ALA A 868 -7.36 6.10 -11.57
C ALA A 868 -6.52 6.27 -12.85
N GLU A 869 -6.40 7.48 -13.40
CA GLU A 869 -5.52 7.76 -14.55
C GLU A 869 -4.02 7.49 -14.23
N HIS A 870 -3.64 7.52 -12.94
CA HIS A 870 -2.26 7.35 -12.47
C HIS A 870 -1.89 5.91 -12.05
N VAL A 871 -2.84 4.98 -11.90
CA VAL A 871 -2.56 3.62 -11.38
C VAL A 871 -2.01 2.68 -12.47
N PRO A 872 -0.75 2.18 -12.35
CA PRO A 872 -0.19 1.26 -13.34
C PRO A 872 -0.94 -0.08 -13.34
N GLY A 873 -1.48 -0.45 -14.51
CA GLY A 873 -2.18 -1.72 -14.72
C GLY A 873 -3.66 -1.71 -14.32
N LEU A 874 -4.21 -0.58 -13.85
CA LEU A 874 -5.66 -0.42 -13.76
C LEU A 874 -6.26 -0.41 -15.17
N THR A 875 -7.39 -1.07 -15.35
CA THR A 875 -8.03 -1.24 -16.67
C THR A 875 -9.51 -0.93 -16.66
N GLY A 876 -10.11 -0.67 -15.49
CA GLY A 876 -11.51 -0.33 -15.35
C GLY A 876 -11.95 -0.32 -13.90
N PHE A 877 -13.23 0.01 -13.69
CA PHE A 877 -13.86 0.04 -12.38
C PHE A 877 -15.34 -0.28 -12.49
N ILE A 878 -15.97 -0.74 -11.41
CA ILE A 878 -17.39 -1.07 -11.37
C ILE A 878 -18.06 -0.30 -10.22
N TRP A 879 -18.90 0.69 -10.57
CA TRP A 879 -19.63 1.46 -9.56
C TRP A 879 -20.85 0.69 -9.03
N PHE A 880 -21.07 0.72 -7.72
CA PHE A 880 -22.22 0.10 -7.07
C PHE A 880 -23.39 1.09 -6.99
N ASP A 881 -24.21 1.15 -8.04
CA ASP A 881 -25.28 2.15 -8.17
C ASP A 881 -26.57 1.70 -7.47
N MET A 882 -26.56 1.78 -6.14
CA MET A 882 -27.69 1.37 -5.29
C MET A 882 -27.79 2.22 -4.01
N ASN A 883 -29.02 2.52 -3.58
CA ASN A 883 -29.28 3.03 -2.24
C ASN A 883 -29.48 1.84 -1.28
N LYS A 884 -28.52 1.61 -0.38
CA LYS A 884 -28.42 0.38 0.44
C LYS A 884 -28.04 0.72 1.89
N GLU A 885 -26.84 0.39 2.37
CA GLU A 885 -26.35 0.80 3.70
C GLU A 885 -26.01 2.30 3.78
N ARG A 886 -25.63 2.87 2.63
CA ARG A 886 -25.50 4.29 2.32
C ARG A 886 -26.11 4.51 0.93
N ASP A 887 -26.28 5.77 0.54
CA ASP A 887 -26.70 6.09 -0.83
C ASP A 887 -25.48 6.14 -1.76
N TRP A 888 -25.16 4.97 -2.35
CA TRP A 888 -23.96 4.79 -3.17
C TRP A 888 -24.09 5.37 -4.58
N ARG A 889 -25.33 5.56 -5.07
CA ARG A 889 -25.66 5.97 -6.45
C ARG A 889 -24.89 7.20 -6.94
N ILE A 890 -24.61 7.29 -8.23
CA ILE A 890 -24.04 8.51 -8.82
C ILE A 890 -25.00 9.71 -8.72
N ASP A 891 -26.31 9.46 -8.75
CA ASP A 891 -27.37 10.48 -8.68
C ASP A 891 -27.89 10.76 -7.25
N SER A 892 -27.10 10.42 -6.21
CA SER A 892 -27.44 10.77 -4.81
C SER A 892 -27.53 12.29 -4.57
N SER A 893 -26.74 13.06 -5.32
CA SER A 893 -26.85 14.52 -5.43
C SER A 893 -26.47 14.96 -6.84
N SER A 894 -26.92 16.16 -7.25
CA SER A 894 -26.55 16.71 -8.56
C SER A 894 -25.07 17.02 -8.68
N ALA A 895 -24.38 17.29 -7.56
CA ALA A 895 -22.94 17.51 -7.54
C ALA A 895 -22.17 16.20 -7.76
N ALA A 896 -22.58 15.11 -7.09
CA ALA A 896 -21.99 13.78 -7.32
C ALA A 896 -22.17 13.32 -8.78
N LEU A 897 -23.35 13.56 -9.37
CA LEU A 897 -23.59 13.23 -10.77
C LEU A 897 -22.68 14.05 -11.70
N THR A 898 -22.68 15.38 -11.61
CA THR A 898 -21.83 16.22 -12.49
C THR A 898 -20.34 15.90 -12.36
N ALA A 899 -19.83 15.62 -11.15
CA ALA A 899 -18.44 15.18 -10.99
C ALA A 899 -18.15 13.81 -11.63
N PHE A 900 -19.16 12.93 -11.72
CA PHE A 900 -19.05 11.67 -12.45
C PHE A 900 -19.12 11.88 -13.97
N ASP A 901 -20.02 12.74 -14.45
CA ASP A 901 -20.11 13.13 -15.87
C ASP A 901 -18.79 13.74 -16.36
N ASP A 902 -18.21 14.67 -15.59
CA ASP A 902 -16.94 15.35 -15.89
C ASP A 902 -15.75 14.36 -15.87
N GLY A 903 -15.73 13.41 -14.93
CA GLY A 903 -14.72 12.36 -14.88
C GLY A 903 -14.82 11.34 -16.03
N ILE A 904 -16.04 10.95 -16.42
CA ILE A 904 -16.29 10.16 -17.62
C ILE A 904 -15.84 10.92 -18.89
N ALA A 905 -15.91 12.26 -18.89
CA ALA A 905 -15.45 13.11 -19.97
C ALA A 905 -13.93 13.37 -19.98
N SER A 906 -13.20 13.16 -18.87
CA SER A 906 -11.72 13.19 -18.87
C SER A 906 -11.13 11.94 -19.55
N LEU A 907 -11.80 10.79 -19.40
CA LEU A 907 -11.32 9.52 -19.93
C LEU A 907 -11.02 9.59 -21.45
N PRO A 908 -9.84 9.16 -21.89
CA PRO A 908 -9.49 9.15 -23.31
C PRO A 908 -10.51 8.36 -24.13
N SER A 909 -11.13 9.03 -25.11
CA SER A 909 -12.16 8.43 -25.97
C SER A 909 -11.62 7.15 -26.62
N SER A 910 -12.21 6.00 -26.28
CA SER A 910 -11.68 4.68 -26.62
C SER A 910 -11.42 4.54 -28.12
N ALA A 911 -10.16 4.66 -28.53
CA ALA A 911 -9.77 4.44 -29.91
C ALA A 911 -10.03 2.97 -30.26
N VAL A 912 -10.93 2.73 -31.23
CA VAL A 912 -11.41 1.37 -31.56
C VAL A 912 -10.27 0.55 -32.18
N SER A 913 -9.54 -0.16 -31.33
CA SER A 913 -8.61 -1.23 -31.67
C SER A 913 -9.41 -2.46 -32.14
N ASN A 914 -9.97 -2.36 -33.34
CA ASN A 914 -10.70 -3.46 -33.97
C ASN A 914 -9.78 -4.69 -34.10
N PRO A 915 -10.07 -5.81 -33.42
CA PRO A 915 -9.25 -7.03 -33.54
C PRO A 915 -9.40 -7.62 -34.94
N ALA A 916 -8.29 -8.13 -35.48
CA ALA A 916 -8.18 -8.73 -36.81
C ALA A 916 -7.62 -10.16 -36.69
#